data_AF-A0A9N8H615-F1
#
_entry.id   AF-A0A9N8H615-F1
#
_cell.length_a   1.000
_cell.length_b   1.000
_cell.length_c   1.000
_cell.angle_alpha   90.00
_cell.angle_beta   90.00
_cell.angle_gamma   90.00
#
_symmetry.space_group_name_H-M   'P 1'
#
loop_
_entity.id
_entity.type
_entity.pdbx_description
1 polymer ?
#
loop_
_entity_poly.entity_id
_entity_poly.type
_entity_poly.pdbx_seq_one_letter_code
_entity_poly.pdbx_strand_id
1 'polypeptide(L)'
;MRLPSLVLALQWALYLLPLMAQGETTTETTLQVQEAPSCGAEDPQCLAERPRAADEEVSNAVNASTAAGATGSGDSQSDFGTCGLYLARSTIPNAGLGLFVGNDIPAGSTIGEEELFITIVDKFKTLPYRGNQRFLSWLGYVYPEEPEAFWHSSDEAFPSIHPSHYDIEEGLNSATEYPFIDAQGDQVSAFVPGIASMANSQQELANIDRDPTGNQADWPYPVAPPYSQNYGVTYQATRDIPKGSELFLDYGDAWHYRHQFKHKHGFVEFAQTPEDFHDGQDVYIPTEEEKRNRLAGMEEALHHSLYRKFQKELVEEAKRRSRNDQATVENSKTAEASQEEETTSTTATTTTTEPTKEHQMFPIGTFVVDQLEEEHWARGTVTHYDEAAETYEVTFFNGHKEYYWDLEEMKEIVDNGVEKKEFVLQQEYEKRMLERALYQTETGNKKAGSRPPAWLQRNGLCMDNLRAGESTIPDAGRGAFATRAIAKGGVIASAPLLVLKRDDLIIYEADESTPILRNVLNFDKVVGQELLLNYAYGKDGSPILLVPIAPGVSFINHNGKEPNAMIRWPEHKSQLFRDAKEWLDLHPLDVLNESGKLMMEFVALREIQPGEEIYINYGKAWEQAWEAFKNSDQKSEFRHEIEVPPSFYPVKWDQEAVYKLANTDAPLKPGEIDELRWAHNGERVADGVMRVGLPTGFSAKMREYAEERGITGLYERLVSDTYLDNDGWHVLRMTDEEEWFAHRYKNTAWKFNMHYVAAWNEAARASVYRTMLDLGFDEALGSLGEFFGLNHTTCFHMSWMGLSEADNSFTHADVYASGKKAYNLIFPIITVDGTKPELDVISDDANIEISVKYQHDVAYVLGDWGYHKTSANDNEGGQLRLVAGTYCGQIDETNAEMLANIYDGEDPAPFMSQFHLPIQEFHWKKQPDDVPASD
;
A
#
# COMPACT_ATOMS: atom_id res chain seq x y z
N MET A 1 -41.47 17.10 39.72
CA MET A 1 -41.73 17.30 41.18
C MET A 1 -41.75 15.93 41.85
N ARG A 2 -41.29 15.83 43.12
CA ARG A 2 -41.55 14.75 44.12
C ARG A 2 -41.60 13.28 43.61
N LEU A 3 -40.55 12.48 43.83
CA LEU A 3 -40.33 11.56 44.99
C LEU A 3 -41.11 10.23 44.88
N PRO A 4 -40.66 9.11 45.49
CA PRO A 4 -39.28 8.72 45.87
C PRO A 4 -38.93 7.24 45.52
N SER A 5 -37.66 6.83 45.73
CA SER A 5 -37.26 5.63 46.53
C SER A 5 -35.88 5.11 46.12
N LEU A 6 -34.92 5.03 47.04
CA LEU A 6 -33.64 4.35 46.82
C LEU A 6 -33.07 3.84 48.15
N VAL A 7 -33.27 2.54 48.41
CA VAL A 7 -32.79 1.78 49.58
C VAL A 7 -32.57 0.33 49.10
N LEU A 8 -31.56 -0.36 49.65
CA LEU A 8 -31.14 -1.73 49.33
C LEU A 8 -30.45 -1.94 47.96
N ALA A 9 -29.13 -1.72 47.95
CA ALA A 9 -28.18 -2.52 47.18
C ALA A 9 -27.06 -2.94 48.14
N LEU A 10 -26.93 -4.23 48.42
CA LEU A 10 -25.99 -4.80 49.39
C LEU A 10 -25.79 -6.29 49.03
N GLN A 11 -24.55 -6.80 49.14
CA GLN A 11 -24.04 -8.02 48.48
C GLN A 11 -23.93 -7.82 46.95
N TRP A 12 -22.85 -8.23 46.25
CA TRP A 12 -21.71 -9.10 46.58
C TRP A 12 -20.38 -8.50 46.12
N ALA A 13 -19.32 -8.60 46.94
CA ALA A 13 -17.90 -8.64 46.52
C ALA A 13 -17.00 -8.88 47.76
N LEU A 14 -16.35 -10.06 47.89
CA LEU A 14 -15.42 -10.33 49.02
C LEU A 14 -14.43 -11.49 48.77
N TYR A 15 -13.51 -11.31 47.82
CA TYR A 15 -12.30 -12.13 47.53
C TYR A 15 -11.39 -11.24 46.65
N LEU A 16 -10.05 -11.14 46.75
CA LEU A 16 -9.01 -11.75 47.59
C LEU A 16 -7.83 -10.76 47.87
N LEU A 17 -6.83 -11.18 48.67
CA LEU A 17 -5.60 -10.46 49.07
C LEU A 17 -4.49 -10.48 47.97
N PRO A 18 -3.52 -9.53 47.94
CA PRO A 18 -2.32 -9.52 48.82
C PRO A 18 -2.11 -8.18 49.58
N LEU A 19 -1.36 -8.04 50.69
CA LEU A 19 -0.04 -8.53 51.18
C LEU A 19 1.19 -7.73 50.71
N MET A 20 2.23 -7.64 51.56
CA MET A 20 3.14 -6.47 51.65
C MET A 20 4.64 -6.73 51.34
N ALA A 21 5.30 -5.64 50.94
CA ALA A 21 6.64 -5.18 51.36
C ALA A 21 7.93 -5.95 50.95
N GLN A 22 8.62 -5.34 49.98
CA GLN A 22 10.03 -4.91 50.06
C GLN A 22 10.28 -3.83 48.98
N GLY A 23 11.14 -2.82 49.16
CA GLY A 23 11.86 -2.48 50.40
C GLY A 23 13.15 -1.67 50.20
N GLU A 24 13.13 -0.56 49.45
CA GLU A 24 14.35 0.24 49.19
C GLU A 24 14.11 1.75 49.30
N THR A 25 15.18 2.51 49.58
CA THR A 25 15.11 3.91 50.02
C THR A 25 15.81 4.89 49.08
N THR A 26 15.09 5.89 48.58
CA THR A 26 15.66 7.06 47.91
C THR A 26 15.40 8.33 48.75
N THR A 27 16.40 9.20 48.84
CA THR A 27 16.33 10.44 49.62
C THR A 27 15.92 11.62 48.73
N GLU A 28 14.69 12.09 48.85
CA GLU A 28 14.26 13.33 48.21
C GLU A 28 15.08 14.52 48.74
N THR A 29 15.71 15.27 47.84
CA THR A 29 16.37 16.54 48.15
C THR A 29 15.43 17.67 47.75
N THR A 30 14.79 18.32 48.73
CA THR A 30 13.79 19.36 48.48
C THR A 30 14.42 20.61 47.86
N LEU A 31 14.27 20.78 46.55
CA LEU A 31 14.74 21.96 45.81
C LEU A 31 13.61 23.00 45.76
N GLN A 32 13.74 24.08 46.56
CA GLN A 32 12.76 25.17 46.55
C GLN A 32 12.93 26.02 45.28
N VAL A 33 11.93 25.98 44.40
CA VAL A 33 11.77 26.95 43.30
C VAL A 33 11.06 28.19 43.85
N GLN A 34 11.61 29.38 43.60
CA GLN A 34 10.92 30.63 43.87
C GLN A 34 9.95 30.94 42.73
N GLU A 35 8.68 31.16 43.04
CA GLU A 35 7.69 31.64 42.07
C GLU A 35 8.02 33.07 41.63
N ALA A 36 8.04 33.32 40.32
CA ALA A 36 8.06 34.67 39.76
C ALA A 36 6.61 35.21 39.67
N PRO A 37 6.38 36.50 39.95
CA PRO A 37 5.02 37.04 40.01
C PRO A 37 4.37 37.10 38.62
N SER A 38 3.17 36.53 38.50
CA SER A 38 2.34 36.66 37.30
C SER A 38 1.60 38.00 37.29
N CYS A 39 1.71 38.74 36.17
CA CYS A 39 0.88 39.92 35.94
C CYS A 39 -0.55 39.48 35.55
N GLY A 40 -1.55 39.90 36.32
CA GLY A 40 -2.96 39.64 36.03
C GLY A 40 -3.47 40.44 34.83
N ALA A 41 -4.51 39.93 34.16
CA ALA A 41 -4.96 40.39 32.84
C ALA A 41 -5.70 41.75 32.78
N GLU A 42 -5.66 42.57 33.83
CA GLU A 42 -6.44 43.83 33.92
C GLU A 42 -5.63 45.06 34.42
N ASP A 43 -4.31 45.11 34.21
CA ASP A 43 -3.50 46.33 34.47
C ASP A 43 -3.20 47.13 33.17
N PRO A 44 -3.73 48.36 33.01
CA PRO A 44 -3.47 49.20 31.83
C PRO A 44 -2.04 49.78 31.70
N GLN A 45 -1.13 49.62 32.67
CA GLN A 45 0.16 50.33 32.67
C GLN A 45 1.29 49.67 31.83
N CYS A 46 1.09 48.47 31.28
CA CYS A 46 2.11 47.75 30.49
C CYS A 46 2.12 48.06 28.97
N LEU A 47 1.75 49.26 28.53
CA LEU A 47 1.68 49.62 27.10
C LEU A 47 2.45 50.90 26.71
N ALA A 48 3.77 50.81 26.76
CA ALA A 48 4.74 51.66 26.03
C ALA A 48 6.03 50.82 25.83
N GLU A 49 6.80 50.91 24.73
CA GLU A 49 6.82 51.86 23.61
C GLU A 49 6.91 51.12 22.25
N ARG A 50 6.55 51.78 21.14
CA ARG A 50 6.93 51.37 19.77
C ARG A 50 7.43 52.60 18.98
N PRO A 51 8.61 52.56 18.35
CA PRO A 51 9.00 53.56 17.37
C PRO A 51 8.04 53.57 16.17
N ARG A 52 7.79 54.76 15.61
CA ARG A 52 7.02 54.89 14.35
C ARG A 52 7.94 54.66 13.16
N ALA A 53 7.46 53.94 12.15
CA ALA A 53 7.95 54.12 10.79
C ALA A 53 7.57 55.53 10.29
N ALA A 54 8.32 56.05 9.34
CA ALA A 54 8.03 57.30 8.64
C ALA A 54 8.03 57.03 7.14
N ASP A 55 7.01 57.52 6.45
CA ASP A 55 6.89 57.45 5.00
C ASP A 55 7.72 58.57 4.33
N GLU A 56 8.45 58.25 3.27
CA GLU A 56 8.88 59.25 2.27
C GLU A 56 8.63 58.71 0.85
N GLU A 57 7.72 59.35 0.12
CA GLU A 57 7.65 59.24 -1.33
C GLU A 57 8.74 60.10 -1.96
N VAL A 58 9.59 59.54 -2.82
CA VAL A 58 10.35 60.31 -3.82
C VAL A 58 10.24 59.62 -5.17
N SER A 59 9.93 60.40 -6.21
CA SER A 59 9.68 59.90 -7.56
C SER A 59 10.80 60.26 -8.55
N ASN A 60 10.97 59.41 -9.55
CA ASN A 60 11.48 59.69 -10.90
C ASN A 60 12.70 60.61 -11.08
N ALA A 61 13.83 60.02 -11.50
CA ALA A 61 14.65 60.62 -12.57
C ALA A 61 15.40 59.55 -13.38
N VAL A 62 15.33 59.64 -14.71
CA VAL A 62 16.18 58.86 -15.63
C VAL A 62 17.51 59.58 -15.80
N ASN A 63 18.62 58.83 -15.85
CA ASN A 63 19.78 59.23 -16.64
C ASN A 63 20.58 58.00 -17.11
N ALA A 64 20.77 57.87 -18.42
CA ALA A 64 21.65 56.89 -19.01
C ALA A 64 23.03 57.51 -19.28
N SER A 65 24.11 56.76 -19.01
CA SER A 65 25.47 57.14 -19.39
C SER A 65 26.25 55.89 -19.75
N THR A 66 26.82 55.86 -20.95
CA THR A 66 27.58 54.73 -21.48
C THR A 66 29.08 54.91 -21.23
N ALA A 67 29.73 53.87 -20.70
CA ALA A 67 31.17 53.71 -20.78
C ALA A 67 31.52 52.22 -20.86
N ALA A 68 32.18 51.81 -21.95
CA ALA A 68 32.73 50.46 -22.07
C ALA A 68 34.18 50.45 -21.56
N GLY A 69 34.57 49.39 -20.85
CA GLY A 69 35.90 49.27 -20.25
C GLY A 69 36.19 47.86 -19.75
N ALA A 70 36.47 46.94 -20.67
CA ALA A 70 36.83 45.57 -20.29
C ALA A 70 38.31 45.47 -19.88
N THR A 71 38.57 44.95 -18.69
CA THR A 71 39.81 44.24 -18.32
C THR A 71 39.51 43.43 -17.07
N GLY A 72 39.84 42.13 -17.09
CA GLY A 72 39.42 41.20 -16.04
C GLY A 72 40.49 40.96 -14.98
N SER A 73 40.03 40.77 -13.75
CA SER A 73 40.70 39.99 -12.70
C SER A 73 39.61 39.22 -11.98
N GLY A 74 39.70 37.89 -11.93
CA GLY A 74 38.68 37.07 -11.27
C GLY A 74 38.76 37.24 -9.76
N ASP A 75 37.67 37.73 -9.16
CA ASP A 75 37.42 37.69 -7.73
C ASP A 75 35.94 37.34 -7.55
N SER A 76 35.65 36.04 -7.41
CA SER A 76 34.29 35.54 -7.28
C SER A 76 33.79 35.76 -5.86
N GLN A 77 33.47 37.02 -5.55
CA GLN A 77 32.53 37.33 -4.48
C GLN A 77 31.17 36.72 -4.85
N SER A 78 30.95 35.47 -4.45
CA SER A 78 29.64 34.82 -4.46
C SER A 78 28.64 35.71 -3.72
N ASP A 79 27.46 35.92 -4.32
CA ASP A 79 26.46 36.85 -3.80
C ASP A 79 25.71 36.22 -2.61
N PHE A 80 26.39 36.16 -1.46
CA PHE A 80 25.95 35.52 -0.20
C PHE A 80 24.59 36.02 0.35
N GLY A 81 23.98 37.02 -0.29
CA GLY A 81 22.67 37.56 0.05
C GLY A 81 21.47 36.88 -0.65
N THR A 82 21.65 36.16 -1.76
CA THR A 82 20.55 35.40 -2.37
C THR A 82 20.47 33.97 -1.83
N CYS A 83 19.25 33.45 -1.72
CA CYS A 83 19.01 32.02 -1.55
C CYS A 83 18.85 31.40 -2.94
N GLY A 84 19.55 30.30 -3.21
CA GLY A 84 19.59 29.58 -4.48
C GLY A 84 18.49 28.54 -4.65
N LEU A 85 17.92 28.01 -3.56
CA LEU A 85 16.76 27.11 -3.57
C LEU A 85 15.71 27.56 -2.54
N TYR A 86 14.45 27.68 -2.95
CA TYR A 86 13.32 28.03 -2.07
C TYR A 86 12.27 26.93 -2.06
N LEU A 87 11.76 26.55 -0.88
CA LEU A 87 10.51 25.81 -0.76
C LEU A 87 9.34 26.78 -0.70
N ALA A 88 8.32 26.64 -1.55
CA ALA A 88 7.12 27.48 -1.52
C ALA A 88 5.89 26.73 -2.07
N ARG A 89 4.70 27.33 -2.05
CA ARG A 89 3.51 26.73 -2.71
C ARG A 89 3.73 26.52 -4.21
N SER A 90 3.55 25.28 -4.67
CA SER A 90 3.73 24.84 -6.06
C SER A 90 2.93 25.69 -7.04
N THR A 91 3.39 25.75 -8.30
CA THR A 91 2.66 26.34 -9.42
C THR A 91 1.78 25.34 -10.17
N ILE A 92 1.94 24.04 -9.93
CA ILE A 92 0.94 23.04 -10.32
C ILE A 92 -0.27 23.22 -9.37
N PRO A 93 -1.51 23.34 -9.88
CA PRO A 93 -2.70 23.41 -9.05
C PRO A 93 -2.78 22.20 -8.12
N ASN A 94 -3.12 22.45 -6.86
CA ASN A 94 -3.30 21.42 -5.83
C ASN A 94 -2.05 20.57 -5.51
N ALA A 95 -0.87 20.79 -6.10
CA ALA A 95 0.36 20.07 -5.73
C ALA A 95 1.08 20.68 -4.50
N GLY A 96 0.34 21.32 -3.58
CA GLY A 96 0.83 21.79 -2.30
C GLY A 96 2.10 22.65 -2.35
N LEU A 97 3.25 22.06 -2.00
CA LEU A 97 4.57 22.70 -2.01
C LEU A 97 5.43 22.23 -3.20
N GLY A 98 6.41 23.04 -3.57
CA GLY A 98 7.42 22.71 -4.58
C GLY A 98 8.73 23.45 -4.32
N LEU A 99 9.81 22.91 -4.87
CA LEU A 99 11.16 23.48 -4.79
C LEU A 99 11.41 24.43 -5.97
N PHE A 100 11.98 25.61 -5.74
CA PHE A 100 12.18 26.67 -6.73
C PHE A 100 13.61 27.18 -6.77
N VAL A 101 14.16 27.46 -7.96
CA VAL A 101 15.48 28.09 -8.09
C VAL A 101 15.42 29.58 -7.80
N GLY A 102 16.39 30.09 -7.04
CA GLY A 102 16.54 31.51 -6.72
C GLY A 102 17.46 32.29 -7.67
N ASN A 103 18.36 31.57 -8.33
CA ASN A 103 19.31 32.08 -9.32
C ASN A 103 19.04 31.41 -10.68
N ASP A 104 19.60 31.95 -11.77
CA ASP A 104 19.47 31.34 -13.09
C ASP A 104 20.49 30.19 -13.21
N ILE A 105 20.04 28.97 -13.55
CA ILE A 105 20.89 27.76 -13.63
C ILE A 105 21.06 27.36 -15.11
N PRO A 106 22.28 27.32 -15.67
CA PRO A 106 22.52 26.84 -17.03
C PRO A 106 22.32 25.33 -17.18
N ALA A 107 21.93 24.88 -18.38
CA ALA A 107 21.87 23.46 -18.72
C ALA A 107 23.18 22.71 -18.41
N GLY A 108 23.08 21.48 -17.90
CA GLY A 108 24.20 20.64 -17.46
C GLY A 108 24.85 21.06 -16.13
N SER A 109 24.34 22.10 -15.45
CA SER A 109 24.84 22.49 -14.13
C SER A 109 24.21 21.64 -13.03
N THR A 110 25.00 21.25 -12.03
CA THR A 110 24.51 20.64 -10.79
C THR A 110 23.56 21.58 -10.04
N ILE A 111 22.53 21.01 -9.42
CA ILE A 111 21.48 21.71 -8.67
C ILE A 111 21.57 21.32 -7.21
N GLY A 112 21.69 22.32 -6.34
CA GLY A 112 21.89 22.10 -4.91
C GLY A 112 23.28 21.55 -4.61
N GLU A 113 23.31 20.59 -3.69
CA GLU A 113 24.51 19.92 -3.17
C GLU A 113 24.28 18.40 -3.25
N GLU A 114 25.28 17.59 -2.93
CA GLU A 114 25.13 16.13 -2.91
C GLU A 114 24.09 15.63 -1.88
N GLU A 115 23.37 14.59 -2.25
CA GLU A 115 22.33 13.96 -1.44
C GLU A 115 22.76 12.58 -0.92
N LEU A 116 22.06 12.11 0.10
CA LEU A 116 22.21 10.78 0.70
C LEU A 116 21.15 9.85 0.10
N PHE A 117 21.51 8.63 -0.33
CA PHE A 117 20.51 7.58 -0.55
C PHE A 117 20.60 6.53 0.56
N ILE A 118 19.45 6.20 1.14
CA ILE A 118 19.32 5.26 2.25
C ILE A 118 18.73 3.97 1.70
N THR A 119 19.54 2.91 1.69
CA THR A 119 19.12 1.58 1.26
C THR A 119 17.97 1.05 2.14
N ILE A 120 16.91 0.59 1.48
CA ILE A 120 15.79 -0.15 2.07
C ILE A 120 16.02 -1.63 1.74
N VAL A 121 16.17 -2.46 2.76
CA VAL A 121 16.64 -3.85 2.61
C VAL A 121 15.48 -4.83 2.45
N ASP A 122 14.34 -4.58 3.09
CA ASP A 122 13.17 -5.45 2.97
C ASP A 122 12.42 -5.19 1.66
N LYS A 123 12.76 -6.01 0.65
CA LYS A 123 12.15 -6.04 -0.69
C LYS A 123 10.64 -6.34 -0.68
N PHE A 124 10.06 -6.75 0.45
CA PHE A 124 8.63 -7.05 0.58
C PHE A 124 7.81 -5.87 1.11
N LYS A 125 8.44 -4.77 1.56
CA LYS A 125 7.73 -3.56 2.03
C LYS A 125 7.29 -2.61 0.92
N THR A 126 7.88 -2.75 -0.26
CA THR A 126 7.50 -2.06 -1.50
C THR A 126 6.41 -2.83 -2.27
N LEU A 127 5.97 -3.99 -1.78
CA LEU A 127 4.82 -4.73 -2.30
C LEU A 127 3.51 -4.20 -1.69
N PRO A 128 2.39 -4.18 -2.45
CA PRO A 128 1.08 -3.83 -1.92
C PRO A 128 0.51 -4.94 -1.01
N TYR A 129 0.80 -4.88 0.30
CA TYR A 129 0.42 -5.93 1.26
C TYR A 129 -0.82 -5.53 2.09
N ARG A 130 -1.98 -6.14 1.78
CA ARG A 130 -3.29 -5.87 2.42
C ARG A 130 -3.73 -4.40 2.28
N GLY A 131 -3.68 -3.86 1.06
CA GLY A 131 -3.98 -2.44 0.78
C GLY A 131 -2.84 -1.49 1.20
N ASN A 132 -2.24 -1.73 2.37
CA ASN A 132 -1.06 -1.04 2.85
C ASN A 132 0.14 -1.30 1.91
N GLN A 133 0.43 -0.34 1.02
CA GLN A 133 1.84 -0.07 0.73
C GLN A 133 2.47 0.43 2.04
N ARG A 134 3.33 -0.35 2.70
CA ARG A 134 3.95 0.06 3.98
C ARG A 134 4.81 1.30 3.81
N PHE A 135 5.44 1.40 2.64
CA PHE A 135 5.80 2.67 2.04
C PHE A 135 4.86 2.90 0.85
N LEU A 136 3.75 3.63 1.07
CA LEU A 136 3.19 4.44 -0.01
C LEU A 136 4.36 5.25 -0.60
N SER A 137 4.47 5.26 -1.92
CA SER A 137 5.65 5.77 -2.61
C SER A 137 6.20 7.05 -1.96
N TRP A 138 7.50 7.09 -1.66
CA TRP A 138 8.14 8.33 -1.18
C TRP A 138 8.04 9.47 -2.20
N LEU A 139 7.69 9.12 -3.44
CA LEU A 139 7.34 9.99 -4.56
C LEU A 139 5.86 10.45 -4.56
N GLY A 140 4.98 9.74 -3.86
CA GLY A 140 3.54 10.02 -3.74
C GLY A 140 3.21 10.96 -2.58
N TYR A 141 4.14 11.17 -1.64
CA TYR A 141 4.10 12.29 -0.70
C TYR A 141 4.47 13.65 -1.35
N VAL A 142 4.37 13.75 -2.68
CA VAL A 142 4.42 14.99 -3.50
C VAL A 142 3.14 15.83 -3.33
N TYR A 143 2.80 16.06 -2.06
CA TYR A 143 2.01 17.17 -1.56
C TYR A 143 0.62 17.47 -2.18
N PRO A 144 -0.18 16.50 -2.66
CA PRO A 144 -1.51 16.83 -3.20
C PRO A 144 -2.43 17.39 -2.10
N GLU A 145 -2.84 18.66 -2.23
CA GLU A 145 -3.99 19.24 -1.54
C GLU A 145 -5.30 18.61 -2.03
N GLU A 146 -5.34 18.12 -3.28
CA GLU A 146 -6.47 17.40 -3.90
C GLU A 146 -5.92 16.35 -4.91
N PRO A 147 -6.65 15.25 -5.21
CA PRO A 147 -6.20 14.19 -6.14
C PRO A 147 -5.92 14.62 -7.60
N GLU A 148 -6.36 15.82 -8.01
CA GLU A 148 -6.24 16.33 -9.39
C GLU A 148 -4.83 16.84 -9.76
N ALA A 149 -3.85 16.76 -8.86
CA ALA A 149 -2.53 17.39 -9.01
C ALA A 149 -1.62 16.77 -10.09
N PHE A 150 -1.90 15.55 -10.56
CA PHE A 150 -1.02 14.78 -11.45
C PHE A 150 -1.54 14.74 -12.89
N TRP A 151 -0.64 14.89 -13.87
CA TRP A 151 -1.01 14.99 -15.30
C TRP A 151 -0.05 14.23 -16.21
N HIS A 152 -0.61 13.54 -17.22
CA HIS A 152 0.10 12.81 -18.26
C HIS A 152 -0.57 13.08 -19.62
N SER A 153 0.23 13.13 -20.68
CA SER A 153 -0.15 13.55 -22.04
C SER A 153 -0.84 12.46 -22.89
N SER A 154 -1.15 11.29 -22.32
CA SER A 154 -1.76 10.17 -23.03
C SER A 154 -3.29 10.31 -23.17
N ASP A 155 -3.77 10.50 -24.40
CA ASP A 155 -5.20 10.50 -24.74
C ASP A 155 -5.84 9.08 -24.74
N GLU A 156 -5.05 8.03 -24.47
CA GLU A 156 -5.53 6.65 -24.50
C GLU A 156 -6.39 6.28 -23.28
N ALA A 157 -7.23 5.25 -23.46
CA ALA A 157 -8.24 4.85 -22.48
C ALA A 157 -8.54 3.35 -22.55
N PHE A 158 -8.82 2.77 -21.37
CA PHE A 158 -9.28 1.38 -21.18
C PHE A 158 -8.23 0.29 -21.45
N PRO A 159 -8.35 -0.91 -20.83
CA PRO A 159 -7.37 -1.20 -19.78
C PRO A 159 -6.54 -2.46 -20.01
N SER A 160 -5.34 -2.46 -19.44
CA SER A 160 -4.76 -3.66 -18.84
C SER A 160 -3.95 -3.24 -17.61
N ILE A 161 -4.01 -4.04 -16.53
CA ILE A 161 -3.05 -3.93 -15.43
C ILE A 161 -1.79 -4.64 -15.93
N HIS A 162 -0.82 -3.85 -16.41
CA HIS A 162 0.48 -4.38 -16.81
C HIS A 162 1.12 -5.11 -15.60
N PRO A 163 1.81 -6.26 -15.79
CA PRO A 163 2.38 -7.03 -14.68
C PRO A 163 3.26 -6.21 -13.72
N SER A 164 3.88 -5.14 -14.23
CA SER A 164 4.66 -4.21 -13.40
C SER A 164 3.89 -3.49 -12.30
N HIS A 165 2.56 -3.55 -12.27
CA HIS A 165 1.78 -3.07 -11.11
C HIS A 165 1.92 -3.98 -9.88
N TYR A 166 2.35 -5.24 -10.07
CA TYR A 166 2.76 -6.16 -9.00
C TYR A 166 4.26 -6.12 -8.72
N ASP A 167 5.07 -5.69 -9.70
CA ASP A 167 6.50 -5.47 -9.49
C ASP A 167 6.70 -4.45 -8.37
N ILE A 168 7.56 -4.87 -7.43
CA ILE A 168 8.26 -4.09 -6.39
C ILE A 168 8.26 -2.61 -6.75
N GLU A 169 7.78 -1.75 -5.86
CA GLU A 169 7.96 -0.32 -6.07
C GLU A 169 9.45 0.03 -6.02
N GLU A 170 10.02 0.12 -7.22
CA GLU A 170 11.41 0.49 -7.49
C GLU A 170 11.70 1.95 -7.09
N GLY A 171 10.67 2.77 -6.91
CA GLY A 171 10.76 4.15 -6.46
C GLY A 171 11.63 4.98 -7.42
N LEU A 172 12.75 5.48 -6.90
CA LEU A 172 13.70 6.28 -7.69
C LEU A 172 14.54 5.46 -8.68
N ASN A 173 14.54 4.12 -8.62
CA ASN A 173 15.13 3.27 -9.66
C ASN A 173 14.28 3.36 -10.95
N SER A 174 12.97 3.10 -10.85
CA SER A 174 12.03 3.22 -11.96
C SER A 174 11.85 4.66 -12.47
N ALA A 175 12.16 5.66 -11.65
CA ALA A 175 12.16 7.06 -12.06
C ALA A 175 13.34 7.44 -12.96
N THR A 176 14.49 6.80 -12.77
CA THR A 176 15.75 7.24 -13.38
C THR A 176 16.34 6.22 -14.35
N GLU A 177 15.90 4.96 -14.34
CA GLU A 177 16.43 3.85 -15.13
C GLU A 177 17.93 3.56 -14.94
N TYR A 178 18.51 4.02 -13.84
CA TYR A 178 19.75 3.45 -13.29
C TYR A 178 19.46 3.01 -11.86
N PRO A 179 19.61 1.72 -11.52
CA PRO A 179 19.37 1.26 -10.16
C PRO A 179 20.36 1.92 -9.20
N PHE A 180 19.90 2.17 -7.98
CA PHE A 180 20.79 2.26 -6.84
C PHE A 180 21.44 0.89 -6.64
N ILE A 181 22.76 0.92 -6.51
CA ILE A 181 23.61 -0.25 -6.33
C ILE A 181 24.28 -0.10 -4.97
N ASP A 182 24.37 -1.19 -4.20
CA ASP A 182 25.05 -1.18 -2.92
C ASP A 182 26.57 -1.41 -3.04
N ALA A 183 27.25 -1.52 -1.89
CA ALA A 183 28.69 -1.77 -1.83
C ALA A 183 29.10 -3.21 -2.22
N GLN A 184 28.16 -4.09 -2.57
CA GLN A 184 28.40 -5.45 -3.06
C GLN A 184 28.26 -5.53 -4.59
N GLY A 185 27.48 -4.62 -5.19
CA GLY A 185 27.18 -4.60 -6.61
C GLY A 185 25.72 -4.96 -6.93
N ASP A 186 24.90 -5.21 -5.90
CA ASP A 186 23.51 -5.65 -6.04
C ASP A 186 22.55 -4.46 -6.18
N GLN A 187 21.48 -4.64 -6.97
CA GLN A 187 20.40 -3.65 -7.11
C GLN A 187 19.56 -3.60 -5.82
N VAL A 188 19.36 -2.39 -5.30
CA VAL A 188 18.61 -2.13 -4.07
C VAL A 188 17.56 -1.03 -4.25
N SER A 189 16.46 -1.12 -3.49
CA SER A 189 15.55 0.02 -3.32
C SER A 189 16.18 1.05 -2.37
N ALA A 190 15.99 2.34 -2.64
CA ALA A 190 16.50 3.38 -1.76
C ALA A 190 15.63 4.63 -1.69
N PHE A 191 15.65 5.24 -0.50
CA PHE A 191 14.96 6.47 -0.15
C PHE A 191 15.97 7.64 -0.11
N VAL A 192 15.64 8.78 -0.72
CA VAL A 192 16.56 9.93 -0.89
C VAL A 192 15.96 11.18 -0.23
N PRO A 193 16.23 11.43 1.07
CA PRO A 193 15.68 12.57 1.79
C PRO A 193 16.35 13.89 1.36
N GLY A 194 15.81 14.50 0.31
CA GLY A 194 16.40 15.67 -0.35
C GLY A 194 15.57 16.23 -1.51
N ILE A 195 16.21 16.88 -2.48
CA ILE A 195 15.65 17.33 -3.77
C ILE A 195 14.79 16.24 -4.40
N ALA A 196 15.25 14.99 -4.36
CA ALA A 196 14.55 13.83 -4.89
C ALA A 196 13.13 13.61 -4.34
N SER A 197 12.86 14.04 -3.09
CA SER A 197 11.54 13.98 -2.44
C SER A 197 10.88 15.35 -2.28
N MET A 198 11.45 16.40 -2.88
CA MET A 198 10.98 17.79 -2.78
C MET A 198 10.72 18.47 -4.14
N ALA A 199 11.25 17.92 -5.23
CA ALA A 199 10.85 18.26 -6.58
C ALA A 199 9.48 17.60 -6.89
N ASN A 200 8.64 18.31 -7.62
CA ASN A 200 7.35 17.76 -8.06
C ASN A 200 7.54 17.02 -9.39
N SER A 201 6.68 16.05 -9.73
CA SER A 201 6.78 15.33 -11.01
C SER A 201 5.74 15.78 -12.02
N GLN A 202 6.22 16.22 -13.19
CA GLN A 202 5.40 16.51 -14.36
C GLN A 202 6.29 16.49 -15.62
N GLN A 203 5.99 15.58 -16.56
CA GLN A 203 6.91 15.22 -17.66
C GLN A 203 7.17 16.35 -18.69
N GLU A 204 6.18 17.19 -19.03
CA GLU A 204 6.39 18.35 -19.91
C GLU A 204 7.27 19.43 -19.25
N LEU A 205 7.14 19.57 -17.92
CA LEU A 205 7.80 20.60 -17.13
C LEU A 205 9.15 20.14 -16.57
N ALA A 206 9.46 18.84 -16.64
CA ALA A 206 10.73 18.24 -16.24
C ALA A 206 11.93 19.10 -16.69
N ASN A 207 12.71 19.55 -15.72
CA ASN A 207 13.85 20.45 -15.90
C ASN A 207 15.07 20.05 -15.08
N ILE A 208 14.96 19.01 -14.25
CA ILE A 208 16.09 18.34 -13.59
C ILE A 208 16.05 16.83 -13.90
N ASP A 209 17.22 16.20 -13.88
CA ASP A 209 17.37 14.75 -13.88
C ASP A 209 18.48 14.36 -12.89
N ARG A 210 18.54 13.09 -12.46
CA ARG A 210 19.62 12.60 -11.60
C ARG A 210 20.89 12.45 -12.42
N ASP A 211 22.01 12.89 -11.87
CA ASP A 211 23.33 12.67 -12.45
C ASP A 211 23.64 11.15 -12.51
N PRO A 212 23.86 10.57 -13.70
CA PRO A 212 24.17 9.14 -13.82
C PRO A 212 25.60 8.82 -13.33
N THR A 213 26.47 9.82 -13.20
CA THR A 213 27.87 9.66 -12.79
C THR A 213 28.08 9.85 -11.28
N GLY A 214 27.20 10.59 -10.61
CA GLY A 214 27.28 10.88 -9.17
C GLY A 214 27.18 9.68 -8.23
N ASN A 215 26.73 8.51 -8.73
CA ASN A 215 26.56 7.29 -7.94
C ASN A 215 27.83 6.43 -7.78
N GLN A 216 29.00 6.81 -8.33
CA GLN A 216 30.19 5.96 -8.23
C GLN A 216 30.93 6.08 -6.88
N ALA A 217 31.15 4.93 -6.25
CA ALA A 217 31.73 4.77 -4.90
C ALA A 217 33.26 4.99 -4.84
N ASP A 218 33.75 6.12 -5.35
CA ASP A 218 35.18 6.44 -5.49
C ASP A 218 35.85 6.88 -4.15
N TRP A 219 35.24 6.53 -3.01
CA TRP A 219 35.75 6.79 -1.66
C TRP A 219 36.16 5.48 -0.95
N PRO A 220 37.46 5.11 -0.94
CA PRO A 220 37.94 3.82 -0.43
C PRO A 220 38.02 3.74 1.11
N TYR A 221 37.23 4.56 1.81
CA TYR A 221 37.14 4.54 3.27
C TYR A 221 35.91 3.77 3.72
N PRO A 222 36.05 2.77 4.62
CA PRO A 222 34.90 2.12 5.24
C PRO A 222 34.24 3.10 6.21
N VAL A 223 33.30 3.90 5.69
CA VAL A 223 32.36 4.68 6.50
C VAL A 223 31.68 3.72 7.47
N ALA A 224 31.59 4.12 8.75
CA ALA A 224 31.02 3.27 9.77
C ALA A 224 29.60 2.81 9.34
N PRO A 225 29.26 1.50 9.41
CA PRO A 225 27.96 0.97 8.97
C PRO A 225 26.67 1.51 9.65
N PRO A 226 26.70 2.28 10.75
CA PRO A 226 25.54 3.05 11.20
C PRO A 226 25.02 4.08 10.17
N TYR A 227 25.88 4.57 9.28
CA TYR A 227 25.53 5.55 8.26
C TYR A 227 25.39 4.88 6.90
N SER A 228 24.56 5.45 6.02
CA SER A 228 24.53 5.01 4.63
C SER A 228 25.89 5.27 3.99
N GLN A 229 26.46 4.22 3.39
CA GLN A 229 27.70 4.30 2.61
C GLN A 229 27.50 4.98 1.25
N ASN A 230 26.25 5.36 0.98
CA ASN A 230 25.69 5.70 -0.32
C ASN A 230 25.28 7.18 -0.33
N TYR A 231 26.17 8.02 -0.86
CA TYR A 231 26.05 9.47 -0.97
C TYR A 231 26.75 9.94 -2.26
N GLY A 232 26.54 11.19 -2.66
CA GLY A 232 27.05 11.73 -3.93
C GLY A 232 25.98 11.85 -5.02
N VAL A 233 24.74 11.44 -4.72
CA VAL A 233 23.58 11.66 -5.60
C VAL A 233 23.45 13.16 -5.87
N THR A 234 23.62 13.55 -7.11
CA THR A 234 23.44 14.93 -7.59
C THR A 234 22.32 14.99 -8.61
N TYR A 235 21.76 16.18 -8.78
CA TYR A 235 20.79 16.47 -9.83
C TYR A 235 21.38 17.50 -10.78
N GLN A 236 21.13 17.36 -12.09
CA GLN A 236 21.59 18.30 -13.11
C GLN A 236 20.40 19.00 -13.79
N ALA A 237 20.59 20.25 -14.19
CA ALA A 237 19.63 20.99 -15.00
C ALA A 237 19.58 20.42 -16.43
N THR A 238 18.43 19.90 -16.87
CA THR A 238 18.29 19.36 -18.25
C THR A 238 18.21 20.45 -19.32
N ARG A 239 17.99 21.70 -18.90
CA ARG A 239 17.86 22.91 -19.71
C ARG A 239 18.23 24.14 -18.89
N ASP A 240 18.37 25.29 -19.54
CA ASP A 240 18.51 26.56 -18.81
C ASP A 240 17.24 26.80 -17.96
N ILE A 241 17.41 26.89 -16.63
CA ILE A 241 16.34 27.13 -15.65
C ILE A 241 16.41 28.60 -15.20
N PRO A 242 15.48 29.47 -15.64
CA PRO A 242 15.46 30.87 -15.20
C PRO A 242 15.14 30.99 -13.70
N LYS A 243 15.70 32.01 -13.03
CA LYS A 243 15.40 32.26 -11.61
C LYS A 243 13.91 32.44 -11.35
N GLY A 244 13.45 31.83 -10.27
CA GLY A 244 12.04 31.76 -9.91
C GLY A 244 11.30 30.57 -10.50
N SER A 245 11.93 29.72 -11.31
CA SER A 245 11.26 28.52 -11.82
C SER A 245 11.20 27.42 -10.76
N GLU A 246 10.15 26.63 -10.79
CA GLU A 246 9.98 25.41 -10.00
C GLU A 246 10.83 24.30 -10.60
N LEU A 247 11.30 23.38 -9.76
CA LEU A 247 12.06 22.21 -10.15
C LEU A 247 11.12 21.02 -10.30
N PHE A 248 11.19 20.40 -11.48
CA PHE A 248 10.45 19.20 -11.81
C PHE A 248 11.41 18.09 -12.22
N LEU A 249 11.32 16.97 -11.53
CA LEU A 249 12.00 15.72 -11.84
C LEU A 249 11.00 14.82 -12.57
N ASP A 250 11.45 14.06 -13.56
CA ASP A 250 10.59 13.05 -14.20
C ASP A 250 10.67 11.76 -13.39
N TYR A 251 9.55 11.31 -12.82
CA TYR A 251 9.46 10.00 -12.16
C TYR A 251 9.23 8.83 -13.12
N GLY A 252 9.33 9.03 -14.43
CA GLY A 252 9.28 7.97 -15.44
C GLY A 252 7.87 7.48 -15.75
N ASP A 253 7.69 6.89 -16.93
CA ASP A 253 6.36 6.51 -17.44
C ASP A 253 5.67 5.47 -16.54
N ALA A 254 6.44 4.51 -16.01
CA ALA A 254 5.92 3.48 -15.10
C ALA A 254 5.37 4.03 -13.78
N TRP A 255 5.81 5.22 -13.33
CA TRP A 255 5.24 5.91 -12.18
C TRP A 255 4.00 6.73 -12.57
N HIS A 256 4.09 7.52 -13.66
CA HIS A 256 3.00 8.38 -14.13
C HIS A 256 1.77 7.57 -14.55
N TYR A 257 1.97 6.46 -15.25
CA TYR A 257 0.90 5.54 -15.65
C TYR A 257 0.17 4.97 -14.43
N ARG A 258 0.90 4.44 -13.43
CA ARG A 258 0.31 3.91 -12.18
C ARG A 258 -0.52 4.96 -11.45
N HIS A 259 -0.02 6.18 -11.31
CA HIS A 259 -0.73 7.25 -10.58
C HIS A 259 -1.93 7.76 -11.37
N GLN A 260 -1.80 7.99 -12.68
CA GLN A 260 -2.92 8.33 -13.55
C GLN A 260 -4.03 7.26 -13.49
N PHE A 261 -3.68 5.96 -13.43
CA PHE A 261 -4.65 4.88 -13.25
C PHE A 261 -5.39 4.94 -11.90
N LYS A 262 -4.67 5.16 -10.79
CA LYS A 262 -5.29 5.36 -9.46
C LYS A 262 -6.32 6.50 -9.51
N HIS A 263 -5.97 7.65 -10.12
CA HIS A 263 -6.83 8.84 -10.16
C HIS A 263 -7.98 8.78 -11.17
N LYS A 264 -7.77 8.24 -12.39
CA LYS A 264 -8.75 8.28 -13.49
C LYS A 264 -9.92 7.31 -13.31
N HIS A 265 -9.74 6.26 -12.49
CA HIS A 265 -10.69 5.15 -12.43
C HIS A 265 -11.08 4.66 -11.02
N GLY A 266 -10.38 5.05 -9.94
CA GLY A 266 -10.74 4.62 -8.58
C GLY A 266 -10.57 3.12 -8.34
N PHE A 267 -9.36 2.60 -8.55
CA PHE A 267 -8.96 1.19 -8.34
C PHE A 267 -9.80 0.13 -9.09
N VAL A 268 -9.48 -0.06 -10.37
CA VAL A 268 -10.10 -1.09 -11.23
C VAL A 268 -9.74 -2.51 -10.80
N GLU A 269 -10.69 -3.41 -11.07
CA GLU A 269 -10.75 -4.86 -10.81
C GLU A 269 -9.45 -5.65 -11.05
N PHE A 270 -9.20 -6.60 -10.15
CA PHE A 270 -8.43 -7.83 -10.44
C PHE A 270 -9.32 -8.78 -11.27
N ALA A 271 -9.34 -8.65 -12.61
CA ALA A 271 -10.05 -9.61 -13.47
C ALA A 271 -9.27 -10.94 -13.65
N GLN A 272 -9.97 -12.02 -14.00
CA GLN A 272 -9.42 -13.39 -13.98
C GLN A 272 -8.96 -13.95 -15.35
N THR A 273 -7.79 -14.60 -15.31
CA THR A 273 -7.18 -15.54 -16.28
C THR A 273 -6.82 -15.06 -17.71
N PRO A 274 -5.83 -15.69 -18.39
CA PRO A 274 -5.16 -15.10 -19.57
C PRO A 274 -5.85 -15.35 -20.93
N GLU A 275 -7.04 -15.94 -20.98
CA GLU A 275 -7.60 -16.49 -22.22
C GLU A 275 -8.02 -15.45 -23.29
N ASP A 276 -8.25 -14.19 -22.92
CA ASP A 276 -8.74 -13.15 -23.86
C ASP A 276 -7.63 -12.52 -24.74
N PHE A 277 -6.35 -12.90 -24.57
CA PHE A 277 -5.22 -12.32 -25.29
C PHE A 277 -5.04 -12.85 -26.73
N HIS A 278 -6.13 -13.01 -27.48
CA HIS A 278 -6.16 -13.53 -28.86
C HIS A 278 -6.86 -12.59 -29.84
N ASP A 279 -6.12 -11.56 -30.23
CA ASP A 279 -6.50 -10.57 -31.23
C ASP A 279 -6.74 -11.19 -32.64
N GLY A 280 -7.67 -10.63 -33.41
CA GLY A 280 -7.73 -10.82 -34.87
C GLY A 280 -8.60 -11.94 -35.47
N GLN A 281 -9.70 -12.39 -34.85
CA GLN A 281 -10.76 -13.16 -35.57
C GLN A 281 -12.18 -12.61 -35.32
N ASP A 282 -13.03 -12.67 -36.35
CA ASP A 282 -14.44 -12.28 -36.28
C ASP A 282 -15.18 -13.11 -35.20
N VAL A 283 -15.55 -12.48 -34.09
CA VAL A 283 -16.25 -13.14 -32.97
C VAL A 283 -17.67 -13.52 -33.40
N TYR A 284 -17.82 -14.77 -33.82
CA TYR A 284 -19.12 -15.41 -34.04
C TYR A 284 -19.84 -15.59 -32.69
N ILE A 285 -20.71 -14.64 -32.37
CA ILE A 285 -21.67 -14.73 -31.27
C ILE A 285 -22.69 -15.85 -31.63
N PRO A 286 -22.71 -16.99 -30.93
CA PRO A 286 -23.64 -18.07 -31.25
C PRO A 286 -25.07 -17.64 -30.90
N THR A 287 -26.03 -17.91 -31.79
CA THR A 287 -27.45 -17.62 -31.52
C THR A 287 -27.97 -18.46 -30.35
N GLU A 288 -29.09 -18.05 -29.77
CA GLU A 288 -29.77 -18.80 -28.71
C GLU A 288 -30.27 -20.20 -29.13
N GLU A 289 -30.27 -20.53 -30.43
CA GLU A 289 -30.50 -21.89 -30.92
C GLU A 289 -29.19 -22.70 -30.93
N GLU A 290 -28.09 -22.08 -31.37
CA GLU A 290 -26.75 -22.70 -31.41
C GLU A 290 -26.16 -22.90 -30.01
N LYS A 291 -26.38 -21.97 -29.06
CA LYS A 291 -26.07 -22.16 -27.63
C LYS A 291 -26.79 -23.39 -27.07
N ARG A 292 -28.10 -23.52 -27.30
CA ARG A 292 -28.90 -24.69 -26.83
C ARG A 292 -28.48 -26.00 -27.51
N ASN A 293 -28.17 -25.98 -28.80
CA ASN A 293 -27.68 -27.17 -29.51
C ASN A 293 -26.27 -27.59 -29.02
N ARG A 294 -25.39 -26.62 -28.69
CA ARG A 294 -24.08 -26.88 -28.08
C ARG A 294 -24.22 -27.43 -26.66
N LEU A 295 -25.15 -26.88 -25.86
CA LEU A 295 -25.47 -27.37 -24.52
C LEU A 295 -25.98 -28.82 -24.56
N ALA A 296 -26.96 -29.13 -25.42
CA ALA A 296 -27.49 -30.49 -25.58
C ALA A 296 -26.43 -31.49 -26.05
N GLY A 297 -25.51 -31.08 -26.94
CA GLY A 297 -24.37 -31.90 -27.34
C GLY A 297 -23.35 -32.14 -26.22
N MET A 298 -23.16 -31.16 -25.33
CA MET A 298 -22.33 -31.30 -24.13
C MET A 298 -23.01 -32.18 -23.08
N GLU A 299 -24.32 -32.06 -22.86
CA GLU A 299 -25.11 -32.97 -22.02
C GLU A 299 -25.05 -34.41 -22.54
N GLU A 300 -25.27 -34.64 -23.84
CA GLU A 300 -25.19 -35.99 -24.41
C GLU A 300 -23.79 -36.57 -24.25
N ALA A 301 -22.73 -35.81 -24.53
CA ALA A 301 -21.34 -36.24 -24.36
C ALA A 301 -20.97 -36.52 -22.89
N LEU A 302 -21.36 -35.63 -21.97
CA LEU A 302 -21.08 -35.76 -20.53
C LEU A 302 -21.85 -36.94 -19.93
N HIS A 303 -23.13 -37.10 -20.29
CA HIS A 303 -23.94 -38.25 -19.91
C HIS A 303 -23.33 -39.55 -20.45
N HIS A 304 -22.89 -39.57 -21.72
CA HIS A 304 -22.22 -40.74 -22.29
C HIS A 304 -20.84 -41.03 -21.70
N SER A 305 -20.18 -40.04 -21.10
CA SER A 305 -18.89 -40.17 -20.39
C SER A 305 -19.11 -40.71 -18.96
N LEU A 306 -19.88 -39.98 -18.16
CA LEU A 306 -20.15 -40.30 -16.75
C LEU A 306 -20.92 -41.61 -16.59
N TYR A 307 -21.93 -41.89 -17.43
CA TYR A 307 -22.64 -43.17 -17.39
C TYR A 307 -21.72 -44.36 -17.72
N ARG A 308 -20.76 -44.18 -18.64
CA ARG A 308 -19.74 -45.21 -18.94
C ARG A 308 -18.73 -45.37 -17.80
N LYS A 309 -18.31 -44.30 -17.14
CA LYS A 309 -17.44 -44.35 -15.95
C LYS A 309 -18.16 -45.08 -14.79
N PHE A 310 -19.36 -44.62 -14.44
CA PHE A 310 -20.20 -45.18 -13.38
C PHE A 310 -20.57 -46.65 -13.61
N GLN A 311 -20.92 -47.06 -14.84
CA GLN A 311 -21.12 -48.50 -15.13
C GLN A 311 -19.84 -49.31 -15.00
N LYS A 312 -18.67 -48.76 -15.36
CA LYS A 312 -17.37 -49.45 -15.22
C LYS A 312 -17.00 -49.64 -13.75
N GLU A 313 -17.28 -48.64 -12.92
CA GLU A 313 -17.06 -48.66 -11.46
C GLU A 313 -18.05 -49.60 -10.75
N LEU A 314 -19.34 -49.58 -11.10
CA LEU A 314 -20.32 -50.57 -10.62
C LEU A 314 -19.93 -52.01 -11.02
N VAL A 315 -19.39 -52.22 -12.23
CA VAL A 315 -18.91 -53.53 -12.68
C VAL A 315 -17.65 -53.97 -11.94
N GLU A 316 -16.69 -53.08 -11.65
CA GLU A 316 -15.53 -53.43 -10.83
C GLU A 316 -15.89 -53.67 -9.36
N GLU A 317 -16.80 -52.89 -8.77
CA GLU A 317 -17.29 -53.14 -7.41
C GLU A 317 -18.10 -54.45 -7.33
N ALA A 318 -18.92 -54.77 -8.33
CA ALA A 318 -19.58 -56.07 -8.44
C ALA A 318 -18.57 -57.23 -8.56
N LYS A 319 -17.51 -57.07 -9.36
CA LYS A 319 -16.38 -58.03 -9.40
C LYS A 319 -15.60 -58.06 -8.09
N ARG A 320 -15.50 -56.97 -7.34
CA ARG A 320 -14.78 -56.92 -6.05
C ARG A 320 -15.56 -57.62 -4.95
N ARG A 321 -16.89 -57.41 -4.90
CA ARG A 321 -17.82 -58.19 -4.07
C ARG A 321 -17.76 -59.67 -4.43
N SER A 322 -17.92 -60.02 -5.70
CA SER A 322 -17.80 -61.42 -6.16
C SER A 322 -16.45 -62.07 -5.83
N ARG A 323 -15.34 -61.33 -5.92
CA ARG A 323 -14.00 -61.80 -5.51
C ARG A 323 -13.90 -61.99 -3.98
N ASN A 324 -14.47 -61.09 -3.19
CA ASN A 324 -14.53 -61.21 -1.73
C ASN A 324 -15.44 -62.37 -1.28
N ASP A 325 -16.58 -62.57 -1.93
CA ASP A 325 -17.50 -63.69 -1.67
C ASP A 325 -16.83 -65.04 -1.98
N GLN A 326 -16.06 -65.12 -3.08
CA GLN A 326 -15.24 -66.29 -3.40
C GLN A 326 -14.10 -66.51 -2.40
N ALA A 327 -13.35 -65.45 -2.04
CA ALA A 327 -12.28 -65.54 -1.05
C ALA A 327 -12.81 -65.96 0.35
N THR A 328 -14.04 -65.57 0.70
CA THR A 328 -14.72 -65.98 1.95
C THR A 328 -15.12 -67.46 1.94
N VAL A 329 -15.27 -68.08 0.76
CA VAL A 329 -15.50 -69.52 0.60
C VAL A 329 -14.18 -70.31 0.56
N GLU A 330 -13.15 -69.82 -0.13
CA GLU A 330 -11.89 -70.55 -0.32
C GLU A 330 -10.96 -70.51 0.90
N ASN A 331 -10.99 -69.45 1.72
CA ASN A 331 -10.26 -69.38 3.01
C ASN A 331 -10.74 -70.38 4.08
N SER A 332 -11.61 -71.33 3.73
CA SER A 332 -12.00 -72.46 4.58
C SER A 332 -11.09 -73.69 4.46
N LYS A 333 -10.05 -73.69 3.60
CA LYS A 333 -9.18 -74.85 3.35
C LYS A 333 -7.70 -74.50 3.15
N THR A 334 -6.85 -75.47 3.51
CA THR A 334 -5.41 -75.56 3.23
C THR A 334 -4.54 -74.41 3.78
N ALA A 335 -4.03 -74.63 4.99
CA ALA A 335 -2.78 -74.04 5.47
C ALA A 335 -1.79 -75.19 5.78
N GLU A 336 -0.66 -75.27 5.05
CA GLU A 336 0.55 -76.00 5.45
C GLU A 336 1.72 -75.80 4.44
N ALA A 337 2.96 -76.04 4.91
CA ALA A 337 4.23 -76.28 4.19
C ALA A 337 5.15 -75.12 3.70
N SER A 338 6.40 -75.15 4.22
CA SER A 338 7.74 -74.72 3.68
C SER A 338 7.97 -73.27 3.19
N GLN A 339 9.06 -72.53 3.52
CA GLN A 339 10.52 -72.74 3.74
C GLN A 339 11.43 -72.63 2.50
N GLU A 340 12.52 -71.83 2.65
CA GLU A 340 13.75 -71.73 1.81
C GLU A 340 13.57 -71.31 0.33
N GLU A 341 14.50 -70.73 -0.44
CA GLU A 341 15.87 -70.15 -0.28
C GLU A 341 16.00 -69.01 -1.35
N GLU A 342 17.05 -68.21 -1.61
CA GLU A 342 18.49 -68.15 -1.25
C GLU A 342 18.95 -66.65 -1.19
N THR A 343 20.14 -66.26 -1.68
CA THR A 343 20.74 -64.90 -1.57
C THR A 343 21.38 -64.37 -2.87
N THR A 344 21.62 -63.04 -2.95
CA THR A 344 22.75 -62.34 -3.64
C THR A 344 22.55 -60.81 -3.45
N SER A 345 23.47 -59.95 -3.02
CA SER A 345 24.94 -59.79 -3.19
C SER A 345 25.34 -59.15 -4.54
N THR A 346 25.55 -57.83 -4.52
CA THR A 346 26.09 -57.05 -5.66
C THR A 346 27.29 -56.22 -5.20
N THR A 347 28.38 -56.26 -5.96
CA THR A 347 29.67 -55.65 -5.60
C THR A 347 29.74 -54.18 -6.02
N ALA A 348 30.29 -53.31 -5.16
CA ALA A 348 30.64 -51.94 -5.54
C ALA A 348 31.95 -51.90 -6.34
N THR A 349 31.96 -51.12 -7.43
CA THR A 349 33.17 -50.84 -8.23
C THR A 349 33.46 -49.35 -8.17
N THR A 350 34.62 -48.96 -7.63
CA THR A 350 35.04 -47.56 -7.56
C THR A 350 35.70 -47.14 -8.86
N THR A 351 35.03 -46.28 -9.64
CA THR A 351 35.59 -45.65 -10.83
C THR A 351 36.13 -44.27 -10.47
N THR A 352 37.41 -44.02 -10.72
CA THR A 352 38.00 -42.68 -10.59
C THR A 352 37.57 -41.83 -11.79
N THR A 353 36.77 -40.78 -11.54
CA THR A 353 36.52 -39.71 -12.51
C THR A 353 37.76 -38.82 -12.65
N GLU A 354 37.98 -38.31 -13.87
CA GLU A 354 38.92 -37.22 -14.14
C GLU A 354 38.36 -35.90 -13.58
N PRO A 355 39.18 -34.88 -13.29
CA PRO A 355 38.68 -33.57 -12.91
C PRO A 355 37.85 -32.99 -14.07
N THR A 356 36.54 -32.88 -13.84
CA THR A 356 35.65 -32.05 -14.66
C THR A 356 36.22 -30.63 -14.72
N LYS A 357 36.14 -29.99 -15.88
CA LYS A 357 36.33 -28.53 -15.95
C LYS A 357 35.32 -27.90 -14.98
N GLU A 358 35.77 -26.94 -14.18
CA GLU A 358 34.85 -25.98 -13.59
C GLU A 358 34.35 -25.10 -14.75
N HIS A 359 33.09 -25.30 -15.16
CA HIS A 359 32.44 -24.39 -16.10
C HIS A 359 32.17 -23.09 -15.33
N GLN A 360 32.70 -21.97 -15.84
CA GLN A 360 32.60 -20.67 -15.17
C GLN A 360 31.17 -20.14 -15.34
N MET A 361 30.28 -20.51 -14.43
CA MET A 361 28.89 -20.05 -14.45
C MET A 361 28.77 -18.58 -14.05
N PHE A 362 28.01 -17.80 -14.81
CA PHE A 362 27.58 -16.46 -14.41
C PHE A 362 26.33 -16.56 -13.51
N PRO A 363 26.33 -15.94 -12.32
CA PRO A 363 25.15 -15.94 -11.44
C PRO A 363 23.90 -15.33 -12.09
N ILE A 364 22.72 -15.78 -11.70
CA ILE A 364 21.47 -15.03 -11.92
C ILE A 364 21.61 -13.66 -11.23
N GLY A 365 21.20 -12.60 -11.92
CA GLY A 365 21.46 -11.20 -11.55
C GLY A 365 22.71 -10.60 -12.18
N THR A 366 23.57 -11.37 -12.87
CA THR A 366 24.76 -10.81 -13.55
C THR A 366 24.33 -9.80 -14.62
N PHE A 367 24.83 -8.57 -14.50
CA PHE A 367 24.60 -7.49 -15.46
C PHE A 367 25.36 -7.73 -16.78
N VAL A 368 24.68 -7.48 -17.90
CA VAL A 368 25.23 -7.63 -19.25
C VAL A 368 24.87 -6.45 -20.15
N VAL A 369 25.70 -6.22 -21.17
CA VAL A 369 25.48 -5.22 -22.23
C VAL A 369 25.76 -5.85 -23.58
N ASP A 370 24.74 -5.88 -24.44
CA ASP A 370 24.81 -6.47 -25.78
C ASP A 370 24.17 -5.54 -26.83
N GLN A 371 24.44 -5.80 -28.11
CA GLN A 371 23.93 -5.03 -29.24
C GLN A 371 22.82 -5.80 -29.98
N LEU A 372 21.57 -5.61 -29.54
CA LEU A 372 20.40 -6.36 -30.05
C LEU A 372 20.01 -6.01 -31.51
N GLU A 373 20.38 -4.83 -32.01
CA GLU A 373 20.18 -4.43 -33.42
C GLU A 373 21.37 -3.60 -33.94
N GLU A 374 21.49 -3.41 -35.27
CA GLU A 374 22.69 -2.82 -35.94
C GLU A 374 23.14 -1.43 -35.41
N GLU A 375 22.31 -0.69 -34.66
CA GLU A 375 22.68 0.60 -34.05
C GLU A 375 22.35 0.73 -32.53
N HIS A 376 21.87 -0.31 -31.83
CA HIS A 376 21.40 -0.18 -30.43
C HIS A 376 22.06 -1.16 -29.46
N TRP A 377 22.84 -0.61 -28.52
CA TRP A 377 23.25 -1.30 -27.29
C TRP A 377 22.11 -1.31 -26.29
N ALA A 378 21.86 -2.46 -25.67
CA ALA A 378 20.86 -2.66 -24.64
C ALA A 378 21.50 -3.20 -23.37
N ARG A 379 20.96 -2.81 -22.21
CA ARG A 379 21.34 -3.29 -20.88
C ARG A 379 20.42 -4.43 -20.46
N GLY A 380 20.95 -5.43 -19.76
CA GLY A 380 20.14 -6.54 -19.24
C GLY A 380 20.77 -7.26 -18.06
N THR A 381 20.08 -8.30 -17.58
CA THR A 381 20.54 -9.18 -16.50
C THR A 381 20.27 -10.64 -16.83
N VAL A 382 21.17 -11.53 -16.42
CA VAL A 382 20.94 -12.98 -16.47
C VAL A 382 19.77 -13.33 -15.54
N THR A 383 18.64 -13.77 -16.11
CA THR A 383 17.42 -14.12 -15.35
C THR A 383 17.26 -15.62 -15.16
N HIS A 384 17.87 -16.46 -15.99
CA HIS A 384 17.87 -17.91 -15.83
C HIS A 384 19.14 -18.57 -16.41
N TYR A 385 19.44 -19.78 -15.95
CA TYR A 385 20.41 -20.68 -16.57
C TYR A 385 19.85 -22.10 -16.60
N ASP A 386 19.68 -22.66 -17.80
CA ASP A 386 19.27 -24.05 -18.01
C ASP A 386 20.53 -24.95 -18.08
N GLU A 387 20.80 -25.67 -16.98
CA GLU A 387 21.92 -26.62 -16.86
C GLU A 387 21.82 -27.79 -17.86
N ALA A 388 20.62 -28.13 -18.37
CA ALA A 388 20.42 -29.20 -19.34
C ALA A 388 20.59 -28.74 -20.79
N ALA A 389 20.42 -27.45 -21.07
CA ALA A 389 20.67 -26.82 -22.37
C ALA A 389 22.04 -26.09 -22.47
N GLU A 390 22.74 -25.93 -21.34
CA GLU A 390 23.91 -25.03 -21.18
C GLU A 390 23.62 -23.58 -21.63
N THR A 391 22.37 -23.12 -21.45
CA THR A 391 21.87 -21.85 -22.01
C THR A 391 21.51 -20.83 -20.93
N TYR A 392 21.88 -19.57 -21.14
CA TYR A 392 21.50 -18.44 -20.28
C TYR A 392 20.32 -17.69 -20.88
N GLU A 393 19.31 -17.39 -20.07
CA GLU A 393 18.29 -16.38 -20.40
C GLU A 393 18.76 -15.03 -19.86
N VAL A 394 18.76 -14.01 -20.70
CA VAL A 394 18.96 -12.61 -20.31
C VAL A 394 17.67 -11.85 -20.56
N THR A 395 17.18 -11.13 -19.55
CA THR A 395 16.12 -10.14 -19.72
C THR A 395 16.73 -8.74 -19.75
N PHE A 396 16.42 -7.99 -20.80
CA PHE A 396 16.85 -6.61 -21.03
C PHE A 396 15.85 -5.62 -20.43
N PHE A 397 16.27 -4.40 -20.10
CA PHE A 397 15.42 -3.40 -19.42
C PHE A 397 14.20 -2.94 -20.24
N ASN A 398 14.19 -3.17 -21.55
CA ASN A 398 13.03 -2.97 -22.44
C ASN A 398 12.02 -4.15 -22.43
N GLY A 399 12.23 -5.15 -21.56
CA GLY A 399 11.42 -6.38 -21.50
C GLY A 399 11.78 -7.44 -22.55
N HIS A 400 12.74 -7.19 -23.44
CA HIS A 400 13.21 -8.19 -24.40
C HIS A 400 13.94 -9.33 -23.69
N LYS A 401 13.78 -10.56 -24.20
CA LYS A 401 14.49 -11.74 -23.71
C LYS A 401 15.31 -12.37 -24.81
N GLU A 402 16.61 -12.52 -24.57
CA GLU A 402 17.53 -13.20 -25.47
C GLU A 402 18.16 -14.41 -24.77
N TYR A 403 18.56 -15.40 -25.56
CA TYR A 403 19.09 -16.67 -25.06
C TYR A 403 20.48 -16.91 -25.65
N TYR A 404 21.46 -17.14 -24.77
CA TYR A 404 22.88 -17.28 -25.15
C TYR A 404 23.38 -18.70 -24.89
N TRP A 405 24.06 -19.25 -25.90
CA TRP A 405 24.39 -20.68 -26.02
C TRP A 405 25.90 -20.94 -26.03
N ASP A 406 26.73 -19.91 -26.15
CA ASP A 406 28.18 -19.98 -26.02
C ASP A 406 28.63 -19.21 -24.75
N LEU A 407 29.52 -19.83 -23.97
CA LEU A 407 30.03 -19.25 -22.73
C LEU A 407 30.99 -18.08 -23.00
N GLU A 408 31.69 -18.05 -24.14
CA GLU A 408 32.54 -16.91 -24.50
C GLU A 408 31.71 -15.74 -25.08
N GLU A 409 30.55 -16.01 -25.67
CA GLU A 409 29.57 -14.98 -26.08
C GLU A 409 28.92 -14.33 -24.84
N MET A 410 28.46 -15.16 -23.89
CA MET A 410 28.03 -14.69 -22.56
C MET A 410 29.12 -13.87 -21.86
N LYS A 411 30.37 -14.33 -21.94
CA LYS A 411 31.49 -13.60 -21.35
C LYS A 411 31.77 -12.29 -22.07
N GLU A 412 31.64 -12.22 -23.39
CA GLU A 412 31.79 -10.97 -24.14
C GLU A 412 30.71 -9.94 -23.73
N ILE A 413 29.45 -10.34 -23.52
CA ILE A 413 28.40 -9.42 -23.07
C ILE A 413 28.51 -9.04 -21.58
N VAL A 414 29.11 -9.90 -20.74
CA VAL A 414 29.47 -9.57 -19.34
C VAL A 414 30.67 -8.62 -19.28
N ASP A 415 31.74 -8.90 -20.02
CA ASP A 415 32.93 -8.04 -20.10
C ASP A 415 32.56 -6.68 -20.75
N ASN A 416 31.67 -6.66 -21.75
CA ASN A 416 31.02 -5.43 -22.25
C ASN A 416 30.22 -4.72 -21.16
N GLY A 417 29.48 -5.47 -20.33
CA GLY A 417 28.75 -4.94 -19.16
C GLY A 417 29.66 -4.28 -18.11
N VAL A 418 30.94 -4.66 -18.06
CA VAL A 418 31.95 -4.02 -17.22
C VAL A 418 32.60 -2.82 -17.94
N GLU A 419 33.12 -2.99 -19.16
CA GLU A 419 33.88 -1.95 -19.87
C GLU A 419 33.02 -0.81 -20.45
N LYS A 420 31.80 -1.11 -20.92
CA LYS A 420 30.95 -0.15 -21.66
C LYS A 420 29.85 0.48 -20.82
N LYS A 421 29.73 0.13 -19.53
CA LYS A 421 28.67 0.61 -18.62
C LYS A 421 28.49 2.12 -18.72
N GLU A 422 29.53 2.89 -18.40
CA GLU A 422 29.49 4.36 -18.47
C GLU A 422 29.18 4.89 -19.87
N PHE A 423 29.73 4.28 -20.93
CA PHE A 423 29.55 4.75 -22.30
C PHE A 423 28.11 4.59 -22.81
N VAL A 424 27.48 3.45 -22.56
CA VAL A 424 26.07 3.21 -22.94
C VAL A 424 25.15 4.09 -22.11
N LEU A 425 25.36 4.19 -20.79
CA LEU A 425 24.59 5.09 -19.93
C LEU A 425 24.67 6.55 -20.38
N GLN A 426 25.85 7.01 -20.78
CA GLN A 426 26.06 8.37 -21.29
C GLN A 426 25.36 8.58 -22.64
N GLN A 427 25.39 7.62 -23.57
CA GLN A 427 24.72 7.76 -24.87
C GLN A 427 23.19 7.71 -24.77
N GLU A 428 22.64 6.82 -23.93
CA GLU A 428 21.19 6.79 -23.68
C GLU A 428 20.69 8.08 -23.03
N TYR A 429 21.47 8.62 -22.07
CA TYR A 429 21.21 9.92 -21.46
C TYR A 429 21.25 11.06 -22.50
N GLU A 430 22.32 11.16 -23.29
CA GLU A 430 22.45 12.19 -24.34
C GLU A 430 21.34 12.11 -25.39
N LYS A 431 20.93 10.89 -25.80
CA LYS A 431 19.80 10.67 -26.71
C LYS A 431 18.48 11.17 -26.10
N ARG A 432 18.14 10.75 -24.87
CA ARG A 432 16.91 11.17 -24.18
C ARG A 432 16.87 12.67 -23.92
N MET A 433 18.01 13.27 -23.58
CA MET A 433 18.16 14.71 -23.40
C MET A 433 17.90 15.46 -24.72
N LEU A 434 18.35 14.93 -25.86
CA LEU A 434 18.05 15.47 -27.18
C LEU A 434 16.56 15.30 -27.55
N GLU A 435 15.96 14.14 -27.28
CA GLU A 435 14.54 13.83 -27.56
C GLU A 435 13.60 14.72 -26.71
N ARG A 436 13.86 14.85 -25.40
CA ARG A 436 13.16 15.79 -24.52
C ARG A 436 13.35 17.25 -24.98
N ALA A 437 14.56 17.65 -25.38
CA ALA A 437 14.81 19.01 -25.88
C ALA A 437 14.07 19.32 -27.19
N LEU A 438 13.92 18.34 -28.09
CA LEU A 438 13.09 18.45 -29.29
C LEU A 438 11.61 18.60 -28.92
N TYR A 439 11.07 17.70 -28.10
CA TYR A 439 9.67 17.74 -27.64
C TYR A 439 9.30 19.06 -26.95
N GLN A 440 10.18 19.58 -26.09
CA GLN A 440 10.00 20.88 -25.43
C GLN A 440 10.13 22.08 -26.38
N THR A 441 10.85 21.92 -27.50
CA THR A 441 10.91 22.92 -28.58
C THR A 441 9.61 22.94 -29.39
N GLU A 442 9.00 21.78 -29.62
CA GLU A 442 7.76 21.62 -30.40
C GLU A 442 6.49 22.00 -29.61
N THR A 443 6.39 21.59 -28.35
CA THR A 443 5.27 21.98 -27.44
C THR A 443 5.28 23.47 -27.07
N GLY A 444 6.45 24.11 -27.19
CA GLY A 444 6.64 25.54 -27.04
C GLY A 444 6.77 26.01 -25.59
N ASN A 445 7.48 27.11 -25.41
CA ASN A 445 7.88 27.69 -24.12
C ASN A 445 6.70 28.23 -23.27
N LYS A 446 5.81 27.35 -22.80
CA LYS A 446 4.77 27.66 -21.80
C LYS A 446 5.45 28.06 -20.48
N LYS A 447 5.20 29.28 -19.99
CA LYS A 447 5.68 29.74 -18.67
C LYS A 447 4.86 29.18 -17.49
N ALA A 448 4.46 27.91 -17.57
CA ALA A 448 4.12 27.14 -16.36
C ALA A 448 5.40 26.96 -15.52
N GLY A 449 5.28 26.55 -14.25
CA GLY A 449 6.48 26.26 -13.45
C GLY A 449 7.27 27.48 -12.98
N SER A 450 6.68 28.65 -12.69
CA SER A 450 7.45 29.78 -12.12
C SER A 450 6.72 30.77 -11.20
N ARG A 451 7.48 31.33 -10.24
CA ARG A 451 7.11 32.39 -9.29
C ARG A 451 8.13 33.53 -9.38
N PRO A 452 7.74 34.83 -9.28
CA PRO A 452 8.72 35.92 -9.26
C PRO A 452 9.70 35.78 -8.08
N PRO A 453 11.03 36.03 -8.23
CA PRO A 453 11.98 35.93 -7.12
C PRO A 453 11.62 36.79 -5.90
N ALA A 454 11.09 38.00 -6.12
CA ALA A 454 10.60 38.86 -5.05
C ALA A 454 9.32 38.33 -4.35
N TRP A 455 8.61 37.36 -4.94
CA TRP A 455 7.55 36.61 -4.27
C TRP A 455 8.13 35.46 -3.45
N LEU A 456 9.10 34.69 -3.99
CA LEU A 456 9.78 33.63 -3.23
C LEU A 456 10.45 34.18 -1.96
N GLN A 457 11.16 35.31 -2.06
CA GLN A 457 11.75 36.06 -0.93
C GLN A 457 10.75 36.51 0.16
N ARG A 458 9.43 36.43 -0.09
CA ARG A 458 8.38 36.84 0.86
C ARG A 458 7.43 35.73 1.30
N ASN A 459 7.42 34.59 0.61
CA ASN A 459 6.43 33.52 0.80
C ASN A 459 7.07 32.12 0.89
N GLY A 460 8.31 31.95 0.43
CA GLY A 460 9.06 30.71 0.50
C GLY A 460 10.09 30.67 1.64
N LEU A 461 10.54 29.47 1.97
CA LEU A 461 11.60 29.17 2.93
C LEU A 461 12.90 28.88 2.18
N CYS A 462 14.04 29.25 2.75
CA CYS A 462 15.35 29.07 2.12
C CYS A 462 15.93 27.68 2.42
N MET A 463 16.39 26.97 1.38
CA MET A 463 16.73 25.54 1.42
C MET A 463 18.21 25.23 1.17
N ASP A 464 19.04 26.23 0.80
CA ASP A 464 20.46 26.05 0.45
C ASP A 464 21.42 26.45 1.58
N ASN A 465 20.93 26.58 2.82
CA ASN A 465 21.73 26.96 3.99
C ASN A 465 22.74 25.89 4.42
N LEU A 466 22.57 24.66 3.93
CA LEU A 466 23.40 23.50 4.21
C LEU A 466 24.07 22.99 2.94
N ARG A 467 25.31 22.54 3.08
CA ARG A 467 26.01 21.68 2.12
C ARG A 467 26.64 20.49 2.84
N ALA A 468 26.85 19.38 2.15
CA ALA A 468 27.61 18.27 2.72
C ALA A 468 29.14 18.53 2.69
N GLY A 469 29.89 17.67 3.37
CA GLY A 469 31.35 17.69 3.43
C GLY A 469 31.89 16.53 4.27
N GLU A 470 33.21 16.41 4.37
CA GLU A 470 33.87 15.51 5.33
C GLU A 470 33.65 16.06 6.76
N SER A 471 33.12 15.25 7.67
CA SER A 471 32.85 15.67 9.05
C SER A 471 34.14 15.94 9.83
N THR A 472 34.10 16.91 10.73
CA THR A 472 35.19 17.15 11.69
C THR A 472 35.09 16.27 12.94
N ILE A 473 34.01 15.48 13.07
CA ILE A 473 33.89 14.39 14.05
C ILE A 473 34.58 13.14 13.48
N PRO A 474 35.59 12.57 14.16
CA PRO A 474 36.23 11.33 13.73
C PRO A 474 35.23 10.18 13.53
N ASP A 475 35.42 9.42 12.45
CA ASP A 475 34.65 8.24 12.08
C ASP A 475 33.15 8.48 11.76
N ALA A 476 32.67 9.73 11.75
CA ALA A 476 31.30 10.08 11.35
C ALA A 476 31.10 10.15 9.81
N GLY A 477 32.18 10.21 9.04
CA GLY A 477 32.12 10.24 7.57
C GLY A 477 31.70 11.62 7.04
N ARG A 478 30.44 11.78 6.66
CA ARG A 478 29.89 13.03 6.10
C ARG A 478 29.28 13.92 7.19
N GLY A 479 29.29 15.23 6.98
CA GLY A 479 28.68 16.23 7.87
C GLY A 479 28.03 17.38 7.11
N ALA A 480 27.03 18.02 7.71
CA ALA A 480 26.35 19.20 7.18
C ALA A 480 27.06 20.49 7.61
N PHE A 481 27.33 21.39 6.67
CA PHE A 481 28.04 22.65 6.87
C PHE A 481 27.22 23.86 6.44
N ALA A 482 27.28 24.94 7.21
CA ALA A 482 26.61 26.20 6.86
C ALA A 482 27.19 26.82 5.58
N THR A 483 26.35 27.16 4.60
CA THR A 483 26.76 27.89 3.39
C THR A 483 26.86 29.41 3.62
N ARG A 484 26.12 29.93 4.61
CA ARG A 484 26.03 31.35 4.97
C ARG A 484 26.05 31.56 6.48
N ALA A 485 26.18 32.80 6.94
CA ALA A 485 26.16 33.13 8.36
C ALA A 485 24.73 33.05 8.90
N ILE A 486 24.52 32.37 10.04
CA ILE A 486 23.21 32.15 10.65
C ILE A 486 23.22 32.73 12.07
N ALA A 487 22.33 33.69 12.33
CA ALA A 487 22.21 34.32 13.63
C ALA A 487 21.60 33.37 14.68
N LYS A 488 21.89 33.60 15.97
CA LYS A 488 21.25 32.86 17.07
C LYS A 488 19.73 32.96 16.99
N GLY A 489 19.05 31.81 17.02
CA GLY A 489 17.60 31.69 16.85
C GLY A 489 17.13 31.74 15.40
N GLY A 490 18.04 31.85 14.44
CA GLY A 490 17.75 31.71 13.01
C GLY A 490 17.51 30.25 12.62
N VAL A 491 16.59 30.04 11.69
CA VAL A 491 16.35 28.74 11.07
C VAL A 491 17.52 28.40 10.16
N ILE A 492 18.10 27.23 10.38
CA ILE A 492 19.15 26.62 9.56
C ILE A 492 18.49 25.91 8.38
N ALA A 493 17.56 24.99 8.66
CA ALA A 493 16.83 24.25 7.63
C ALA A 493 15.38 24.02 8.06
N SER A 494 14.50 23.90 7.07
CA SER A 494 13.07 23.67 7.22
C SER A 494 12.71 22.41 6.44
N ALA A 495 12.50 21.31 7.15
CA ALA A 495 12.29 19.99 6.54
C ALA A 495 10.84 19.52 6.72
N PRO A 496 10.07 19.32 5.63
CA PRO A 496 8.85 18.52 5.68
C PRO A 496 9.14 17.13 6.24
N LEU A 497 8.12 16.48 6.80
CA LEU A 497 8.26 15.22 7.54
C LEU A 497 7.43 14.11 6.91
N LEU A 498 8.10 13.07 6.42
CA LEU A 498 7.50 11.76 6.20
C LEU A 498 7.19 11.14 7.57
N VAL A 499 5.93 10.77 7.80
CA VAL A 499 5.48 10.10 9.03
C VAL A 499 5.29 8.60 8.75
N LEU A 500 5.91 7.75 9.56
CA LEU A 500 5.89 6.28 9.39
C LEU A 500 5.42 5.62 10.69
N LYS A 501 4.88 4.39 10.63
CA LYS A 501 4.78 3.57 11.85
C LYS A 501 6.17 3.02 12.17
N ARG A 502 6.48 2.90 13.46
CA ARG A 502 7.70 2.28 13.98
C ARG A 502 7.90 0.87 13.42
N ASP A 503 6.80 0.12 13.30
CA ASP A 503 6.80 -1.28 12.87
C ASP A 503 7.06 -1.45 11.37
N ASP A 504 6.89 -0.39 10.56
CA ASP A 504 7.25 -0.41 9.12
C ASP A 504 8.79 -0.48 8.94
N LEU A 505 9.57 -0.04 9.94
CA LEU A 505 11.04 -0.15 9.92
C LEU A 505 11.57 -1.49 10.47
N ILE A 506 10.70 -2.40 10.94
CA ILE A 506 11.09 -3.75 11.38
C ILE A 506 11.19 -4.67 10.15
N ILE A 507 12.25 -5.48 10.06
CA ILE A 507 12.46 -6.48 9.00
C ILE A 507 12.14 -7.87 9.57
N TYR A 508 11.32 -8.64 8.85
CA TYR A 508 10.86 -9.98 9.25
C TYR A 508 11.50 -11.06 8.37
N GLU A 509 11.57 -12.31 8.85
CA GLU A 509 12.07 -13.40 8.01
C GLU A 509 11.15 -13.62 6.80
N ALA A 510 11.75 -13.69 5.60
CA ALA A 510 11.09 -14.04 4.36
C ALA A 510 11.32 -15.52 4.01
N ASP A 511 10.25 -16.29 3.85
CA ASP A 511 10.28 -17.59 3.16
C ASP A 511 9.89 -17.39 1.69
N GLU A 512 10.87 -17.12 0.84
CA GLU A 512 10.68 -16.92 -0.61
C GLU A 512 10.23 -18.20 -1.34
N SER A 513 10.24 -19.37 -0.68
CA SER A 513 9.79 -20.63 -1.28
C SER A 513 8.27 -20.81 -1.28
N THR A 514 7.54 -19.95 -0.55
CA THR A 514 6.07 -20.03 -0.47
C THR A 514 5.40 -19.46 -1.72
N PRO A 515 4.47 -20.20 -2.36
CA PRO A 515 3.75 -19.70 -3.54
C PRO A 515 2.71 -18.63 -3.20
N ILE A 516 2.46 -18.37 -1.91
CA ILE A 516 1.48 -17.38 -1.44
C ILE A 516 2.26 -16.16 -0.91
N LEU A 517 2.36 -15.12 -1.73
CA LEU A 517 3.07 -13.86 -1.44
C LEU A 517 2.78 -13.27 -0.04
N ARG A 518 1.60 -13.55 0.52
CA ARG A 518 1.18 -13.06 1.83
C ARG A 518 1.77 -13.82 3.04
N ASN A 519 2.27 -15.03 2.82
CA ASN A 519 2.89 -15.89 3.83
C ASN A 519 4.42 -15.85 3.78
N VAL A 520 5.01 -15.04 2.88
CA VAL A 520 6.47 -14.85 2.80
C VAL A 520 7.00 -14.32 4.13
N LEU A 521 6.39 -13.26 4.67
CA LEU A 521 6.85 -12.62 5.91
C LEU A 521 6.34 -13.34 7.17
N ASN A 522 7.28 -13.90 7.93
CA ASN A 522 7.06 -14.50 9.24
C ASN A 522 7.08 -13.41 10.34
N PHE A 523 5.90 -12.86 10.66
CA PHE A 523 5.77 -11.77 11.62
C PHE A 523 6.16 -12.13 13.07
N ASP A 524 6.22 -13.41 13.42
CA ASP A 524 6.71 -13.87 14.74
C ASP A 524 8.26 -13.84 14.83
N LYS A 525 8.96 -13.59 13.72
CA LYS A 525 10.43 -13.64 13.62
C LYS A 525 11.01 -12.40 12.95
N VAL A 526 11.31 -11.41 13.78
CA VAL A 526 12.15 -10.25 13.41
C VAL A 526 13.57 -10.71 13.11
N VAL A 527 14.14 -10.24 11.98
CA VAL A 527 15.53 -10.50 11.56
C VAL A 527 16.38 -9.24 11.48
N GLY A 528 15.78 -8.05 11.54
CA GLY A 528 16.54 -6.79 11.53
C GLY A 528 15.66 -5.53 11.61
N GLN A 529 16.28 -4.38 11.32
CA GLN A 529 15.62 -3.08 11.18
C GLN A 529 16.24 -2.29 10.02
N GLU A 530 15.43 -1.46 9.36
CA GLU A 530 15.89 -0.64 8.23
C GLU A 530 16.95 0.38 8.64
N LEU A 531 17.91 0.61 7.75
CA LEU A 531 18.92 1.67 7.92
C LEU A 531 18.28 3.06 8.08
N LEU A 532 17.09 3.26 7.51
CA LEU A 532 16.26 4.46 7.66
C LEU A 532 15.96 4.84 9.12
N LEU A 533 15.96 3.88 10.05
CA LEU A 533 15.75 4.18 11.47
C LEU A 533 16.81 5.15 12.03
N ASN A 534 18.05 5.10 11.53
CA ASN A 534 19.14 5.98 11.98
C ASN A 534 18.97 7.45 11.55
N TYR A 535 18.01 7.72 10.66
CA TYR A 535 17.65 9.06 10.16
C TYR A 535 16.23 9.47 10.60
N ALA A 536 15.53 8.59 11.30
CA ALA A 536 14.22 8.84 11.87
C ALA A 536 14.34 9.49 13.26
N TYR A 537 13.44 10.42 13.54
CA TYR A 537 13.27 11.10 14.81
C TYR A 537 12.10 10.45 15.55
N GLY A 538 12.33 10.05 16.80
CA GLY A 538 11.37 9.26 17.55
C GLY A 538 11.40 9.54 19.05
N LYS A 539 10.42 8.95 19.73
CA LYS A 539 10.25 8.96 21.18
C LYS A 539 9.94 7.53 21.63
N ASP A 540 10.58 7.09 22.72
CA ASP A 540 10.30 5.79 23.33
C ASP A 540 8.80 5.63 23.65
N GLY A 541 8.26 4.45 23.35
CA GLY A 541 6.82 4.14 23.44
C GLY A 541 5.91 4.73 22.34
N SER A 542 6.36 5.71 21.54
CA SER A 542 5.57 6.19 20.38
C SER A 542 5.54 5.13 19.28
N PRO A 543 4.37 4.80 18.70
CA PRO A 543 4.26 3.91 17.54
C PRO A 543 4.55 4.61 16.21
N ILE A 544 4.79 5.93 16.19
CA ILE A 544 5.13 6.68 14.97
C ILE A 544 6.49 7.37 15.04
N LEU A 545 7.11 7.50 13.86
CA LEU A 545 8.43 8.08 13.59
C LEU A 545 8.31 9.23 12.59
N LEU A 546 9.24 10.19 12.66
CA LEU A 546 9.30 11.35 11.77
C LEU A 546 10.62 11.34 10.99
N VAL A 547 10.57 11.34 9.66
CA VAL A 547 11.76 11.37 8.78
C VAL A 547 11.80 12.71 8.03
N PRO A 548 12.80 13.59 8.27
CA PRO A 548 12.91 14.88 7.59
C PRO A 548 13.41 14.74 6.16
N ILE A 549 12.64 15.27 5.21
CA ILE A 549 12.94 15.25 3.77
C ILE A 549 13.36 16.64 3.30
N ALA A 550 14.64 16.99 3.45
CA ALA A 550 15.19 18.24 2.91
C ALA A 550 16.70 18.17 2.62
N PRO A 551 17.20 18.91 1.60
CA PRO A 551 18.62 18.95 1.27
C PRO A 551 19.51 19.22 2.49
N GLY A 552 20.57 18.41 2.63
CA GLY A 552 21.58 18.55 3.67
C GLY A 552 21.21 18.11 5.09
N VAL A 553 19.92 17.94 5.44
CA VAL A 553 19.53 17.72 6.85
C VAL A 553 19.94 16.35 7.39
N SER A 554 19.96 15.34 6.52
CA SER A 554 20.38 13.96 6.82
C SER A 554 21.89 13.81 7.09
N PHE A 555 22.68 14.88 6.92
CA PHE A 555 24.10 14.94 7.27
C PHE A 555 24.36 15.73 8.58
N ILE A 556 23.34 16.20 9.30
CA ILE A 556 23.52 16.93 10.56
C ILE A 556 23.89 15.95 11.68
N ASN A 557 25.15 15.97 12.11
CA ASN A 557 25.71 14.98 13.02
C ASN A 557 25.31 15.16 14.49
N HIS A 558 25.47 14.08 15.27
CA HIS A 558 25.34 14.09 16.72
C HIS A 558 26.51 14.83 17.40
N ASN A 559 26.21 15.76 18.31
CA ASN A 559 27.14 16.21 19.36
C ASN A 559 26.39 16.53 20.66
N GLY A 560 26.34 15.61 21.62
CA GLY A 560 25.67 15.79 22.90
C GLY A 560 26.34 16.80 23.86
N LYS A 561 27.59 17.22 23.59
CA LYS A 561 28.38 18.10 24.47
C LYS A 561 28.34 19.55 24.04
N GLU A 562 28.54 19.81 22.75
CA GLU A 562 28.63 21.16 22.16
C GLU A 562 27.72 21.32 20.92
N PRO A 563 26.41 21.00 21.00
CA PRO A 563 25.50 21.21 19.88
C PRO A 563 25.38 22.71 19.57
N ASN A 564 25.42 23.07 18.28
CA ASN A 564 25.19 24.44 17.82
C ASN A 564 23.78 24.62 17.23
N ALA A 565 23.01 23.55 17.06
CA ALA A 565 21.62 23.54 16.60
C ALA A 565 20.68 22.74 17.52
N MET A 566 19.38 22.96 17.36
CA MET A 566 18.28 22.17 17.96
C MET A 566 17.11 22.04 16.98
N ILE A 567 16.22 21.08 17.21
CA ILE A 567 14.96 20.93 16.46
C ILE A 567 13.79 21.66 17.15
N ARG A 568 12.83 22.17 16.38
CA ARG A 568 11.52 22.66 16.87
C ARG A 568 10.42 22.50 15.80
N TRP A 569 9.16 22.62 16.23
CA TRP A 569 8.06 22.90 15.32
C TRP A 569 8.13 24.35 14.80
N PRO A 570 7.73 24.63 13.55
CA PRO A 570 7.67 25.99 12.99
C PRO A 570 6.90 26.97 13.87
N GLU A 571 7.36 28.23 13.90
CA GLU A 571 6.55 29.29 14.50
C GLU A 571 5.29 29.56 13.68
N HIS A 572 4.15 29.77 14.35
CA HIS A 572 2.79 30.04 13.80
C HIS A 572 2.70 31.21 12.79
N LYS A 573 3.80 31.96 12.56
CA LYS A 573 3.91 33.01 11.54
C LYS A 573 4.46 32.51 10.19
N SER A 574 4.94 31.26 10.12
CA SER A 574 5.38 30.65 8.87
C SER A 574 4.21 30.59 7.90
N GLN A 575 4.38 31.15 6.70
CA GLN A 575 3.27 31.30 5.77
C GLN A 575 2.84 29.98 5.12
N LEU A 576 3.73 28.98 5.13
CA LEU A 576 3.50 27.63 4.61
C LEU A 576 2.96 26.66 5.67
N PHE A 577 3.15 26.95 6.97
CA PHE A 577 2.83 26.04 8.08
C PHE A 577 1.92 26.72 9.12
N ARG A 578 0.80 27.26 8.64
CA ARG A 578 -0.20 27.95 9.48
C ARG A 578 -1.00 26.95 10.32
N ASP A 579 -1.30 25.82 9.71
CA ASP A 579 -2.30 24.85 10.17
C ASP A 579 -1.63 23.67 10.89
N ALA A 580 -0.30 23.68 10.98
CA ALA A 580 0.51 22.62 11.60
C ALA A 580 0.15 22.32 13.06
N LYS A 581 -0.45 23.27 13.78
CA LYS A 581 -0.95 23.02 15.14
C LYS A 581 -2.11 22.02 15.16
N GLU A 582 -2.92 21.98 14.12
CA GLU A 582 -4.09 21.09 14.02
C GLU A 582 -3.64 19.63 13.84
N TRP A 583 -2.61 19.41 13.01
CA TRP A 583 -1.94 18.11 12.85
C TRP A 583 -1.27 17.59 14.14
N LEU A 584 -0.69 18.48 14.96
CA LEU A 584 -0.14 18.11 16.28
C LEU A 584 -1.20 17.73 17.32
N ASP A 585 -2.47 18.04 17.05
CA ASP A 585 -3.62 17.68 17.88
C ASP A 585 -4.34 16.39 17.39
N LEU A 586 -3.83 15.69 16.38
CA LEU A 586 -4.39 14.44 15.83
C LEU A 586 -4.03 13.15 16.61
N HIS A 587 -4.72 12.04 16.30
CA HIS A 587 -4.30 10.70 16.70
C HIS A 587 -3.06 10.26 15.89
N PRO A 588 -2.18 9.38 16.42
CA PRO A 588 -1.06 8.80 15.66
C PRO A 588 -1.47 7.93 14.45
N LEU A 589 -2.78 7.78 14.17
CA LEU A 589 -3.28 7.19 12.92
C LEU A 589 -3.62 8.29 11.91
N ASP A 590 -4.46 9.27 12.28
CA ASP A 590 -4.80 10.39 11.37
C ASP A 590 -3.54 11.13 10.87
N VAL A 591 -2.52 11.29 11.73
CA VAL A 591 -1.29 12.02 11.36
C VAL A 591 -0.40 11.29 10.35
N LEU A 592 -0.60 9.99 10.11
CA LEU A 592 0.04 9.27 9.01
C LEU A 592 -0.54 9.73 7.66
N ASN A 593 -1.85 10.03 7.61
CA ASN A 593 -2.52 10.57 6.43
C ASN A 593 -2.11 12.04 6.16
N GLU A 594 -1.60 12.73 7.19
CA GLU A 594 -0.99 14.05 7.07
C GLU A 594 0.54 14.02 6.83
N SER A 595 1.11 12.85 6.53
CA SER A 595 2.52 12.70 6.17
C SER A 595 2.91 13.60 4.98
N GLY A 596 4.14 14.14 5.01
CA GLY A 596 4.62 15.21 4.13
C GLY A 596 4.15 16.60 4.55
N LYS A 597 2.93 16.75 5.08
CA LYS A 597 2.34 18.05 5.46
C LYS A 597 3.00 18.66 6.71
N LEU A 598 3.40 17.84 7.68
CA LEU A 598 4.14 18.31 8.87
C LEU A 598 5.55 18.80 8.51
N MET A 599 6.14 19.68 9.32
CA MET A 599 7.51 20.18 9.15
C MET A 599 8.25 20.33 10.48
N MET A 600 9.56 20.08 10.46
CA MET A 600 10.53 20.39 11.52
C MET A 600 11.46 21.53 11.09
N GLU A 601 11.77 22.45 12.01
CA GLU A 601 12.83 23.45 11.82
C GLU A 601 14.08 23.07 12.63
N PHE A 602 15.24 23.09 11.98
CA PHE A 602 16.56 23.09 12.63
C PHE A 602 16.96 24.55 12.91
N VAL A 603 17.35 24.87 14.14
CA VAL A 603 17.51 26.26 14.61
C VAL A 603 18.82 26.45 15.37
N ALA A 604 19.54 27.54 15.07
CA ALA A 604 20.85 27.83 15.64
C ALA A 604 20.78 28.26 17.12
N LEU A 605 21.44 27.51 18.01
CA LEU A 605 21.57 27.79 19.45
C LEU A 605 22.49 28.98 19.76
N ARG A 606 23.36 29.35 18.81
CA ARG A 606 24.26 30.50 18.83
C ARG A 606 24.40 31.06 17.41
N GLU A 607 25.26 32.06 17.23
CA GLU A 607 25.69 32.45 15.88
C GLU A 607 26.57 31.34 15.28
N ILE A 608 26.37 31.05 14.00
CA ILE A 608 27.07 30.03 13.21
C ILE A 608 27.68 30.72 11.98
N GLN A 609 28.95 30.44 11.69
CA GLN A 609 29.67 31.08 10.58
C GLN A 609 29.60 30.26 9.28
N PRO A 610 29.79 30.86 8.09
CA PRO A 610 29.93 30.10 6.85
C PRO A 610 31.09 29.10 6.93
N GLY A 611 30.86 27.86 6.50
CA GLY A 611 31.83 26.77 6.58
C GLY A 611 31.93 26.08 7.94
N GLU A 612 31.08 26.42 8.91
CA GLU A 612 30.99 25.73 10.20
C GLU A 612 30.07 24.48 10.09
N GLU A 613 30.47 23.37 10.70
CA GLU A 613 29.65 22.14 10.76
C GLU A 613 28.46 22.30 11.72
N ILE A 614 27.32 21.69 11.39
CA ILE A 614 26.09 21.74 12.18
C ILE A 614 25.93 20.46 13.00
N TYR A 615 25.63 20.62 14.29
CA TYR A 615 25.38 19.52 15.20
C TYR A 615 24.10 19.72 16.02
N ILE A 616 23.33 18.65 16.17
CA ILE A 616 22.26 18.54 17.16
C ILE A 616 22.62 17.48 18.21
N ASN A 617 21.91 17.46 19.33
CA ASN A 617 21.99 16.36 20.29
C ASN A 617 20.91 15.32 19.92
N TYR A 618 21.32 14.09 19.53
CA TYR A 618 20.40 12.98 19.24
C TYR A 618 19.78 12.32 20.50
N GLY A 619 19.99 12.93 21.67
CA GLY A 619 19.53 12.43 22.96
C GLY A 619 20.42 11.35 23.56
N LYS A 620 20.01 10.92 24.74
CA LYS A 620 20.81 10.08 25.65
C LYS A 620 20.61 8.59 25.37
N ALA A 621 19.42 8.16 24.96
CA ALA A 621 19.18 6.79 24.53
C ALA A 621 20.11 6.45 23.35
N TRP A 622 20.19 7.35 22.37
CA TRP A 622 21.11 7.21 21.24
C TRP A 622 22.59 7.21 21.68
N GLU A 623 23.04 8.14 22.54
CA GLU A 623 24.43 8.09 23.08
C GLU A 623 24.73 6.75 23.77
N GLN A 624 23.79 6.20 24.54
CA GLN A 624 23.97 4.95 25.26
C GLN A 624 24.00 3.74 24.32
N ALA A 625 23.15 3.71 23.30
CA ALA A 625 23.20 2.70 22.24
C ALA A 625 24.51 2.78 21.45
N TRP A 626 24.96 4.00 21.12
CA TRP A 626 26.21 4.25 20.39
C TRP A 626 27.45 3.77 21.15
N GLU A 627 27.55 4.10 22.44
CA GLU A 627 28.65 3.60 23.28
C GLU A 627 28.58 2.08 23.48
N ALA A 628 27.39 1.48 23.58
CA ALA A 628 27.26 0.02 23.63
C ALA A 628 27.73 -0.65 22.33
N PHE A 629 27.29 -0.13 21.18
CA PHE A 629 27.65 -0.60 19.84
C PHE A 629 29.16 -0.49 19.54
N LYS A 630 29.81 0.62 19.90
CA LYS A 630 31.27 0.76 19.72
C LYS A 630 32.09 -0.27 20.50
N ASN A 631 31.52 -0.86 21.55
CA ASN A 631 32.11 -1.92 22.36
C ASN A 631 31.63 -3.33 21.96
N SER A 632 30.87 -3.47 20.87
CA SER A 632 30.41 -4.76 20.34
C SER A 632 31.23 -5.24 19.13
N ASP A 633 31.13 -6.52 18.83
CA ASP A 633 31.71 -7.13 17.63
C ASP A 633 30.80 -6.95 16.38
N GLN A 634 29.51 -6.66 16.55
CA GLN A 634 28.49 -6.55 15.50
C GLN A 634 28.47 -5.16 14.84
N LYS A 635 29.61 -4.77 14.25
CA LYS A 635 29.84 -3.41 13.74
C LYS A 635 29.00 -3.01 12.51
N SER A 636 28.27 -3.94 11.91
CA SER A 636 27.36 -3.72 10.77
C SER A 636 25.93 -3.33 11.17
N GLU A 637 25.54 -3.50 12.43
CA GLU A 637 24.12 -3.68 12.81
C GLU A 637 23.51 -2.52 13.63
N PHE A 638 24.16 -1.35 13.72
CA PHE A 638 23.58 -0.24 14.48
C PHE A 638 22.27 0.26 13.87
N ARG A 639 21.19 0.18 14.65
CA ARG A 639 19.85 0.67 14.31
C ARG A 639 19.27 1.35 15.56
N HIS A 640 19.16 2.68 15.54
CA HIS A 640 18.58 3.48 16.63
C HIS A 640 18.15 4.85 16.14
N GLU A 641 16.92 5.25 16.48
CA GLU A 641 16.36 6.57 16.17
C GLU A 641 17.02 7.72 16.92
N ILE A 642 16.85 8.92 16.38
CA ILE A 642 17.23 10.18 17.00
C ILE A 642 16.18 10.51 18.07
N GLU A 643 16.57 10.47 19.36
CA GLU A 643 15.66 10.73 20.49
C GLU A 643 15.29 12.22 20.52
N VAL A 644 14.01 12.51 20.30
CA VAL A 644 13.46 13.86 20.41
C VAL A 644 13.29 14.30 21.88
N PRO A 645 13.36 15.61 22.18
CA PRO A 645 12.93 16.12 23.48
C PRO A 645 11.47 15.70 23.77
N PRO A 646 11.12 15.24 24.99
CA PRO A 646 9.74 14.83 25.31
C PRO A 646 8.67 15.93 25.17
N SER A 647 9.08 17.19 25.03
CA SER A 647 8.20 18.34 24.73
C SER A 647 8.00 18.60 23.22
N PHE A 648 8.69 17.86 22.35
CA PHE A 648 8.53 17.94 20.90
C PHE A 648 7.37 17.05 20.44
N TYR A 649 7.33 15.79 20.88
CA TYR A 649 6.23 14.88 20.57
C TYR A 649 4.95 15.22 21.37
N PRO A 650 3.80 15.46 20.71
CA PRO A 650 2.50 15.55 21.38
C PRO A 650 2.15 14.28 22.17
N VAL A 651 1.63 14.43 23.38
CA VAL A 651 1.23 13.31 24.25
C VAL A 651 0.12 12.44 23.62
N LYS A 652 -0.67 12.99 22.69
CA LYS A 652 -1.63 12.21 21.90
C LYS A 652 -0.98 11.12 21.05
N TRP A 653 0.27 11.30 20.65
CA TRP A 653 1.01 10.32 19.84
C TRP A 653 1.60 9.17 20.68
N ASP A 654 1.43 9.20 22.01
CA ASP A 654 1.72 8.06 22.90
C ASP A 654 0.56 7.02 22.91
N GLN A 655 -0.49 7.24 22.11
CA GLN A 655 -1.63 6.32 21.95
C GLN A 655 -1.31 5.21 20.94
N GLU A 656 -1.96 4.07 21.11
CA GLU A 656 -1.79 2.87 20.28
C GLU A 656 -2.24 3.10 18.82
N ALA A 657 -1.32 3.04 17.86
CA ALA A 657 -1.62 3.21 16.43
C ALA A 657 -2.17 1.93 15.78
N VAL A 658 -3.24 1.38 16.36
CA VAL A 658 -3.95 0.19 15.85
C VAL A 658 -5.37 0.57 15.46
N TYR A 659 -5.73 0.34 14.20
CA TYR A 659 -7.09 0.54 13.70
C TYR A 659 -8.08 -0.38 14.43
N LYS A 660 -9.16 0.22 14.96
CA LYS A 660 -10.22 -0.45 15.72
C LYS A 660 -11.55 0.18 15.32
N LEU A 661 -12.61 -0.61 15.26
CA LEU A 661 -13.95 -0.12 14.94
C LEU A 661 -14.69 0.35 16.20
N ALA A 662 -15.52 1.37 16.04
CA ALA A 662 -16.42 1.86 17.07
C ALA A 662 -17.67 0.98 17.16
N ASN A 663 -18.10 0.66 18.39
CA ASN A 663 -19.42 0.10 18.72
C ASN A 663 -19.85 -1.21 18.02
N THR A 664 -18.97 -1.92 17.30
CA THR A 664 -19.35 -3.12 16.52
C THR A 664 -20.02 -4.20 17.36
N ASP A 665 -19.63 -4.36 18.62
CA ASP A 665 -20.22 -5.37 19.53
C ASP A 665 -21.62 -5.02 20.05
N ALA A 666 -22.14 -3.81 19.77
CA ALA A 666 -23.47 -3.41 20.17
C ALA A 666 -24.55 -4.02 19.25
N PRO A 667 -25.59 -4.69 19.79
CA PRO A 667 -26.70 -5.19 18.98
C PRO A 667 -27.57 -4.04 18.47
N LEU A 668 -28.00 -4.15 17.21
CA LEU A 668 -28.88 -3.18 16.55
C LEU A 668 -30.35 -3.56 16.74
N LYS A 669 -31.24 -2.57 16.73
CA LYS A 669 -32.69 -2.79 16.59
C LYS A 669 -33.03 -3.09 15.13
N PRO A 670 -34.17 -3.73 14.84
CA PRO A 670 -34.67 -3.85 13.46
C PRO A 670 -34.70 -2.48 12.77
N GLY A 671 -34.16 -2.41 11.55
CA GLY A 671 -34.04 -1.17 10.77
C GLY A 671 -32.98 -0.15 11.25
N GLU A 672 -32.36 -0.35 12.41
CA GLU A 672 -31.31 0.55 12.90
C GLU A 672 -30.03 0.36 12.07
N ILE A 673 -29.63 1.41 11.34
CA ILE A 673 -28.40 1.44 10.53
C ILE A 673 -27.27 2.05 11.35
N ASP A 674 -26.10 1.41 11.30
CA ASP A 674 -24.86 1.86 11.91
C ASP A 674 -23.73 1.75 10.87
N GLU A 675 -23.23 2.91 10.42
CA GLU A 675 -22.10 2.99 9.50
C GLU A 675 -20.82 2.53 10.22
N LEU A 676 -20.00 1.69 9.58
CA LEU A 676 -18.76 1.24 10.23
C LEU A 676 -17.82 2.44 10.36
N ARG A 677 -17.36 2.70 11.58
CA ARG A 677 -16.60 3.90 11.95
C ARG A 677 -15.36 3.56 12.76
N TRP A 678 -14.32 4.38 12.66
CA TRP A 678 -13.09 4.21 13.43
C TRP A 678 -13.27 4.65 14.89
N ALA A 679 -12.70 3.89 15.82
CA ALA A 679 -12.78 4.17 17.26
C ALA A 679 -11.94 5.39 17.71
N HIS A 680 -10.97 5.84 16.90
CA HIS A 680 -10.05 6.93 17.28
C HIS A 680 -10.56 8.32 16.88
N ASN A 681 -11.20 8.46 15.71
CA ASN A 681 -11.68 9.76 15.20
C ASN A 681 -13.21 9.81 14.95
N GLY A 682 -13.89 8.65 14.85
CA GLY A 682 -15.33 8.56 14.59
C GLY A 682 -15.75 8.70 13.12
N GLU A 683 -14.80 8.85 12.20
CA GLU A 683 -15.01 8.87 10.74
C GLU A 683 -15.40 7.48 10.22
N ARG A 684 -15.92 7.41 8.99
CA ARG A 684 -16.34 6.14 8.36
C ARG A 684 -15.11 5.33 7.96
N VAL A 685 -15.27 4.01 7.91
CA VAL A 685 -14.31 3.09 7.29
C VAL A 685 -14.36 3.22 5.78
N ALA A 686 -15.56 3.04 5.22
CA ALA A 686 -15.85 3.23 3.81
C ALA A 686 -17.29 3.73 3.61
N ASP A 687 -17.53 4.57 2.61
CA ASP A 687 -18.80 5.25 2.34
C ASP A 687 -19.87 4.33 1.70
N GLY A 688 -19.47 3.09 1.40
CA GLY A 688 -20.31 1.96 0.97
C GLY A 688 -20.49 0.84 2.01
N VAL A 689 -19.85 0.91 3.19
CA VAL A 689 -19.82 -0.19 4.17
C VAL A 689 -20.49 0.17 5.50
N MET A 690 -21.56 -0.54 5.85
CA MET A 690 -22.36 -0.31 7.06
C MET A 690 -23.04 -1.61 7.52
N ARG A 691 -23.79 -1.56 8.61
CA ARG A 691 -24.63 -2.67 9.08
C ARG A 691 -26.03 -2.21 9.44
N VAL A 692 -27.02 -3.09 9.30
CA VAL A 692 -28.43 -2.85 9.65
C VAL A 692 -28.96 -3.98 10.53
N GLY A 693 -29.71 -3.63 11.57
CA GLY A 693 -30.36 -4.62 12.43
C GLY A 693 -31.56 -5.29 11.77
N LEU A 694 -31.72 -6.58 12.03
CA LEU A 694 -32.82 -7.42 11.56
C LEU A 694 -33.76 -7.77 12.72
N PRO A 695 -34.98 -8.28 12.46
CA PRO A 695 -35.89 -8.81 13.48
C PRO A 695 -35.24 -9.87 14.38
N THR A 696 -35.48 -9.82 15.69
CA THR A 696 -34.87 -10.77 16.63
C THR A 696 -35.31 -12.21 16.36
N GLY A 697 -34.33 -13.10 16.19
CA GLY A 697 -34.51 -14.49 15.76
C GLY A 697 -34.57 -14.69 14.24
N PHE A 698 -34.28 -13.67 13.42
CA PHE A 698 -34.22 -13.77 11.96
C PHE A 698 -33.17 -14.80 11.50
N SER A 699 -31.93 -14.70 11.98
CA SER A 699 -30.87 -15.65 11.65
C SER A 699 -31.25 -17.09 12.00
N ALA A 700 -31.91 -17.29 13.15
CA ALA A 700 -32.33 -18.61 13.62
C ALA A 700 -33.44 -19.22 12.74
N LYS A 701 -34.42 -18.43 12.31
CA LYS A 701 -35.51 -18.91 11.45
C LYS A 701 -35.09 -19.08 9.98
N MET A 702 -34.16 -18.24 9.49
CA MET A 702 -33.51 -18.47 8.19
C MET A 702 -32.65 -19.74 8.20
N ARG A 703 -32.09 -20.12 9.35
CA ARG A 703 -31.47 -21.43 9.55
C ARG A 703 -32.51 -22.56 9.55
N GLU A 704 -33.65 -22.41 10.23
CA GLU A 704 -34.76 -23.39 10.17
C GLU A 704 -35.22 -23.62 8.72
N TYR A 705 -35.41 -22.56 7.92
CA TYR A 705 -35.71 -22.65 6.48
C TYR A 705 -34.62 -23.40 5.70
N ALA A 706 -33.34 -23.10 5.94
CA ALA A 706 -32.22 -23.77 5.29
C ALA A 706 -32.09 -25.25 5.69
N GLU A 707 -32.50 -25.62 6.91
CA GLU A 707 -32.59 -27.02 7.37
C GLU A 707 -33.80 -27.73 6.72
N GLU A 708 -34.97 -27.11 6.64
CA GLU A 708 -36.16 -27.66 5.96
C GLU A 708 -35.96 -27.86 4.45
N ARG A 709 -35.17 -26.99 3.80
CA ARG A 709 -34.77 -27.13 2.39
C ARG A 709 -33.55 -28.04 2.19
N GLY A 710 -32.95 -28.57 3.25
CA GLY A 710 -31.78 -29.46 3.18
C GLY A 710 -30.49 -28.77 2.71
N ILE A 711 -30.45 -27.44 2.71
CA ILE A 711 -29.32 -26.61 2.28
C ILE A 711 -28.17 -26.74 3.27
N THR A 712 -28.44 -26.71 4.58
CA THR A 712 -27.41 -26.96 5.61
C THR A 712 -26.78 -28.35 5.45
N GLY A 713 -27.61 -29.40 5.31
CA GLY A 713 -27.16 -30.77 5.08
C GLY A 713 -26.51 -31.01 3.70
N LEU A 714 -26.71 -30.11 2.73
CA LEU A 714 -25.91 -30.06 1.50
C LEU A 714 -24.52 -29.49 1.81
N TYR A 715 -24.45 -28.34 2.50
CA TYR A 715 -23.20 -27.70 2.88
C TYR A 715 -22.31 -28.59 3.75
N GLU A 716 -22.88 -29.29 4.73
CA GLU A 716 -22.16 -30.28 5.54
C GLU A 716 -21.38 -31.27 4.66
N ARG A 717 -21.96 -31.73 3.54
CA ARG A 717 -21.28 -32.62 2.58
C ARG A 717 -20.32 -31.88 1.65
N LEU A 718 -20.66 -30.67 1.20
CA LEU A 718 -19.82 -29.88 0.29
C LEU A 718 -18.49 -29.45 0.94
N VAL A 719 -18.48 -29.19 2.26
CA VAL A 719 -17.28 -28.72 2.99
C VAL A 719 -16.49 -29.83 3.70
N SER A 720 -16.91 -31.10 3.59
CA SER A 720 -16.25 -32.25 4.24
C SER A 720 -15.98 -33.46 3.31
N ASP A 721 -17.03 -34.05 2.74
CA ASP A 721 -16.99 -35.37 2.08
C ASP A 721 -16.92 -35.29 0.54
N THR A 722 -17.62 -34.32 -0.05
CA THR A 722 -17.84 -34.21 -1.50
C THR A 722 -17.76 -32.76 -1.96
N TYR A 723 -16.54 -32.24 -2.07
CA TYR A 723 -16.27 -31.02 -2.81
C TYR A 723 -16.71 -31.18 -4.27
N LEU A 724 -17.31 -30.13 -4.84
CA LEU A 724 -17.33 -29.99 -6.30
C LEU A 724 -15.89 -29.79 -6.82
N ASP A 725 -15.67 -30.14 -8.08
CA ASP A 725 -14.47 -29.76 -8.82
C ASP A 725 -14.32 -28.22 -8.81
N ASN A 726 -13.10 -27.73 -9.05
CA ASN A 726 -12.85 -26.28 -9.08
C ASN A 726 -13.64 -25.65 -10.25
N ASP A 727 -14.38 -24.57 -9.99
CA ASP A 727 -15.36 -23.98 -10.93
C ASP A 727 -16.53 -24.91 -11.33
N GLY A 728 -16.72 -26.02 -10.61
CA GLY A 728 -17.80 -26.98 -10.86
C GLY A 728 -19.14 -26.48 -10.31
N TRP A 729 -20.22 -26.64 -11.10
CA TRP A 729 -21.59 -26.34 -10.67
C TRP A 729 -22.60 -27.43 -11.05
N HIS A 730 -23.70 -27.50 -10.31
CA HIS A 730 -24.84 -28.38 -10.55
C HIS A 730 -26.17 -27.72 -10.17
N VAL A 731 -27.22 -27.99 -10.93
CA VAL A 731 -28.61 -27.69 -10.53
C VAL A 731 -29.17 -28.85 -9.71
N LEU A 732 -29.74 -28.53 -8.56
CA LEU A 732 -30.29 -29.44 -7.56
C LEU A 732 -31.77 -29.12 -7.36
N ARG A 733 -32.63 -30.13 -7.54
CA ARG A 733 -34.06 -30.00 -7.33
C ARG A 733 -34.40 -30.36 -5.88
N MET A 734 -34.70 -29.35 -5.07
CA MET A 734 -34.97 -29.53 -3.63
C MET A 734 -36.44 -29.86 -3.35
N THR A 735 -37.37 -29.42 -4.20
CA THR A 735 -38.81 -29.76 -4.12
C THR A 735 -39.38 -30.09 -5.50
N ASP A 736 -40.69 -30.40 -5.58
CA ASP A 736 -41.35 -30.60 -6.87
C ASP A 736 -41.40 -29.33 -7.75
N GLU A 737 -41.17 -28.14 -7.19
CA GLU A 737 -41.21 -26.86 -7.93
C GLU A 737 -39.89 -26.08 -7.85
N GLU A 738 -39.13 -26.21 -6.74
CA GLU A 738 -37.92 -25.41 -6.49
C GLU A 738 -36.64 -26.08 -6.99
N GLU A 739 -35.90 -25.35 -7.82
CA GLU A 739 -34.56 -25.70 -8.28
C GLU A 739 -33.55 -24.67 -7.76
N TRP A 740 -32.43 -25.15 -7.27
CA TRP A 740 -31.36 -24.39 -6.65
C TRP A 740 -30.04 -24.82 -7.32
N PHE A 741 -29.15 -23.91 -7.66
CA PHE A 741 -27.82 -24.31 -8.11
C PHE A 741 -26.84 -24.35 -6.93
N ALA A 742 -25.78 -25.13 -7.08
CA ALA A 742 -24.61 -25.13 -6.22
C ALA A 742 -23.36 -24.98 -7.09
N HIS A 743 -22.45 -24.06 -6.74
CA HIS A 743 -21.19 -23.79 -7.44
C HIS A 743 -20.04 -23.69 -6.45
N ARG A 744 -18.83 -24.04 -6.87
CA ARG A 744 -17.60 -23.83 -6.11
C ARG A 744 -16.78 -22.72 -6.76
N TYR A 745 -16.44 -21.69 -6.00
CA TYR A 745 -15.61 -20.59 -6.51
C TYR A 745 -14.28 -21.10 -7.08
N LYS A 746 -13.93 -20.62 -8.27
CA LYS A 746 -12.68 -20.94 -8.98
C LYS A 746 -11.49 -20.36 -8.21
N ASN A 747 -10.76 -21.20 -7.47
CA ASN A 747 -9.56 -20.77 -6.75
C ASN A 747 -8.44 -21.81 -6.82
N THR A 748 -7.28 -21.39 -7.31
CA THR A 748 -6.04 -22.17 -7.39
C THR A 748 -4.90 -21.60 -6.53
N ALA A 749 -5.08 -20.42 -5.92
CA ALA A 749 -4.05 -19.69 -5.21
C ALA A 749 -4.04 -19.96 -3.69
N TRP A 750 -5.19 -20.29 -3.09
CA TRP A 750 -5.35 -20.49 -1.64
C TRP A 750 -6.12 -21.77 -1.34
N LYS A 751 -5.92 -22.36 -0.15
CA LYS A 751 -6.78 -23.44 0.33
C LYS A 751 -8.15 -22.84 0.65
N PHE A 752 -9.09 -23.01 -0.27
CA PHE A 752 -10.40 -22.37 -0.25
C PHE A 752 -11.48 -23.39 -0.61
N ASN A 753 -12.44 -23.59 0.30
CA ASN A 753 -13.50 -24.60 0.13
C ASN A 753 -14.92 -24.02 0.14
N MET A 754 -15.06 -22.73 -0.15
CA MET A 754 -16.35 -22.06 -0.20
C MET A 754 -17.19 -22.51 -1.41
N HIS A 755 -18.48 -22.77 -1.15
CA HIS A 755 -19.50 -22.99 -2.17
C HIS A 755 -20.62 -21.97 -2.05
N TYR A 756 -21.19 -21.59 -3.19
CA TYR A 756 -22.45 -20.88 -3.27
C TYR A 756 -23.59 -21.89 -3.47
N VAL A 757 -24.74 -21.61 -2.87
CA VAL A 757 -26.02 -22.25 -3.18
C VAL A 757 -27.04 -21.15 -3.36
N ALA A 758 -27.80 -21.14 -4.45
CA ALA A 758 -28.72 -20.05 -4.75
C ALA A 758 -29.91 -20.49 -5.61
N ALA A 759 -30.95 -19.66 -5.66
CA ALA A 759 -32.17 -19.95 -6.41
C ALA A 759 -31.87 -20.02 -7.92
N TRP A 760 -32.12 -21.18 -8.54
CA TRP A 760 -31.98 -21.36 -9.99
C TRP A 760 -33.28 -21.03 -10.74
N ASN A 761 -34.43 -21.14 -10.07
CA ASN A 761 -35.73 -20.87 -10.68
C ASN A 761 -36.63 -19.96 -9.82
N GLU A 762 -37.67 -19.44 -10.45
CA GLU A 762 -38.60 -18.49 -9.84
C GLU A 762 -39.31 -19.05 -8.58
N ALA A 763 -39.60 -20.34 -8.54
CA ALA A 763 -40.22 -20.96 -7.37
C ALA A 763 -39.28 -20.90 -6.16
N ALA A 764 -37.99 -21.23 -6.34
CA ALA A 764 -36.96 -21.10 -5.31
C ALA A 764 -36.79 -19.65 -4.85
N ARG A 765 -36.68 -18.70 -5.79
CA ARG A 765 -36.53 -17.25 -5.52
C ARG A 765 -37.70 -16.71 -4.70
N ALA A 766 -38.93 -16.99 -5.12
CA ALA A 766 -40.14 -16.55 -4.42
C ALA A 766 -40.32 -17.24 -3.05
N SER A 767 -39.80 -18.46 -2.88
CA SER A 767 -39.86 -19.21 -1.61
C SER A 767 -39.02 -18.54 -0.51
N VAL A 768 -37.77 -18.19 -0.84
CA VAL A 768 -36.88 -17.53 0.13
C VAL A 768 -37.31 -16.09 0.42
N TYR A 769 -37.69 -15.28 -0.58
CA TYR A 769 -38.10 -13.89 -0.32
C TYR A 769 -39.43 -13.77 0.43
N ARG A 770 -40.41 -14.67 0.21
CA ARG A 770 -41.61 -14.73 1.06
C ARG A 770 -41.25 -15.08 2.49
N THR A 771 -40.34 -16.02 2.70
CA THR A 771 -39.85 -16.37 4.04
C THR A 771 -39.20 -15.15 4.70
N MET A 772 -38.29 -14.45 4.02
CA MET A 772 -37.64 -13.24 4.56
C MET A 772 -38.66 -12.13 4.89
N LEU A 773 -39.69 -11.94 4.06
CA LEU A 773 -40.77 -10.99 4.31
C LEU A 773 -41.65 -11.40 5.51
N ASP A 774 -42.07 -12.67 5.60
CA ASP A 774 -42.82 -13.22 6.76
C ASP A 774 -42.00 -13.14 8.08
N LEU A 775 -40.67 -12.97 7.98
CA LEU A 775 -39.77 -12.73 9.10
C LEU A 775 -39.50 -11.24 9.41
N GLY A 776 -39.99 -10.30 8.60
CA GLY A 776 -39.87 -8.84 8.81
C GLY A 776 -38.65 -8.18 8.16
N PHE A 777 -38.07 -8.76 7.11
CA PHE A 777 -36.91 -8.20 6.40
C PHE A 777 -37.19 -6.83 5.73
N ASP A 778 -38.46 -6.52 5.47
CA ASP A 778 -38.93 -5.25 4.90
C ASP A 778 -38.67 -4.04 5.82
N GLU A 779 -38.56 -4.23 7.14
CA GLU A 779 -38.16 -3.17 8.08
C GLU A 779 -36.71 -2.71 7.86
N ALA A 780 -35.82 -3.66 7.53
CA ALA A 780 -34.43 -3.36 7.15
C ALA A 780 -34.33 -2.75 5.74
N LEU A 781 -35.03 -3.34 4.75
CA LEU A 781 -35.08 -2.80 3.38
C LEU A 781 -35.66 -1.38 3.34
N GLY A 782 -36.69 -1.09 4.14
CA GLY A 782 -37.28 0.24 4.20
C GLY A 782 -36.36 1.28 4.81
N SER A 783 -35.64 0.90 5.87
CA SER A 783 -34.65 1.78 6.51
C SER A 783 -33.49 2.10 5.56
N LEU A 784 -33.01 1.11 4.80
CA LEU A 784 -31.99 1.31 3.76
C LEU A 784 -32.52 2.12 2.57
N GLY A 785 -33.78 1.88 2.17
CA GLY A 785 -34.47 2.65 1.15
C GLY A 785 -34.61 4.13 1.51
N GLU A 786 -34.89 4.45 2.77
CA GLU A 786 -34.88 5.82 3.26
C GLU A 786 -33.45 6.41 3.34
N PHE A 787 -32.47 5.65 3.84
CA PHE A 787 -31.07 6.08 3.97
C PHE A 787 -30.42 6.41 2.62
N PHE A 788 -30.56 5.55 1.62
CA PHE A 788 -30.05 5.77 0.25
C PHE A 788 -30.99 6.65 -0.61
N GLY A 789 -32.14 7.09 -0.08
CA GLY A 789 -33.07 7.98 -0.79
C GLY A 789 -33.84 7.31 -1.95
N LEU A 790 -33.99 5.99 -1.92
CA LEU A 790 -34.64 5.20 -2.97
C LEU A 790 -36.16 5.37 -2.95
N ASN A 791 -36.79 5.17 -4.10
CA ASN A 791 -38.26 5.17 -4.23
C ASN A 791 -38.85 3.78 -4.00
N HIS A 792 -38.06 2.74 -4.28
CA HIS A 792 -38.39 1.33 -4.10
C HIS A 792 -37.10 0.51 -4.05
N THR A 793 -37.23 -0.73 -3.61
CA THR A 793 -36.14 -1.70 -3.58
C THR A 793 -36.67 -3.07 -4.01
N THR A 794 -35.97 -3.70 -4.95
CA THR A 794 -36.16 -5.09 -5.34
C THR A 794 -34.94 -5.87 -4.90
N CYS A 795 -35.12 -6.94 -4.13
CA CYS A 795 -34.09 -7.96 -3.97
C CYS A 795 -34.21 -8.94 -5.14
N PHE A 796 -33.08 -9.16 -5.83
CA PHE A 796 -33.05 -9.89 -7.09
C PHE A 796 -32.35 -11.23 -6.94
N HIS A 797 -31.14 -11.25 -6.39
CA HIS A 797 -30.40 -12.47 -6.08
C HIS A 797 -30.31 -12.76 -4.58
N MET A 798 -30.36 -14.04 -4.21
CA MET A 798 -30.10 -14.52 -2.86
C MET A 798 -29.30 -15.83 -2.94
N SER A 799 -28.16 -15.85 -2.23
CA SER A 799 -27.30 -17.03 -2.07
C SER A 799 -26.99 -17.30 -0.61
N TRP A 800 -26.80 -18.58 -0.29
CA TRP A 800 -25.95 -18.95 0.84
C TRP A 800 -24.50 -19.05 0.36
N MET A 801 -23.58 -18.75 1.26
CA MET A 801 -22.15 -18.98 1.12
C MET A 801 -21.71 -19.79 2.32
N GLY A 802 -21.09 -20.94 2.09
CA GLY A 802 -20.70 -21.86 3.16
C GLY A 802 -19.33 -22.45 2.91
N LEU A 803 -18.55 -22.52 3.99
CA LEU A 803 -17.15 -22.95 4.01
C LEU A 803 -16.82 -23.55 5.39
N SER A 804 -15.82 -24.41 5.44
CA SER A 804 -15.14 -24.76 6.70
C SER A 804 -13.73 -24.18 6.78
N GLU A 805 -13.12 -23.84 5.63
CA GLU A 805 -11.71 -23.46 5.54
C GLU A 805 -11.43 -22.47 4.39
N ALA A 806 -10.63 -21.45 4.69
CA ALA A 806 -10.15 -20.44 3.76
C ALA A 806 -8.83 -19.81 4.26
N ASP A 807 -7.66 -20.12 3.66
CA ASP A 807 -6.42 -19.41 4.01
C ASP A 807 -6.55 -17.89 3.77
N ASN A 808 -7.31 -17.54 2.73
CA ASN A 808 -7.62 -16.19 2.28
C ASN A 808 -8.79 -16.27 1.25
N SER A 809 -9.45 -15.15 0.98
CA SER A 809 -10.28 -14.99 -0.23
C SER A 809 -9.92 -13.74 -1.05
N PHE A 810 -10.63 -13.57 -2.15
CA PHE A 810 -10.47 -12.46 -3.08
C PHE A 810 -11.09 -11.16 -2.54
N THR A 811 -10.44 -10.01 -2.76
CA THR A 811 -10.93 -8.69 -2.37
C THR A 811 -11.68 -8.07 -3.53
N HIS A 812 -12.96 -7.75 -3.33
CA HIS A 812 -13.88 -7.31 -4.37
C HIS A 812 -14.96 -6.39 -3.78
N ALA A 813 -15.68 -5.67 -4.64
CA ALA A 813 -16.88 -4.93 -4.27
C ALA A 813 -18.08 -5.54 -5.02
N ASP A 814 -19.09 -5.97 -4.28
CA ASP A 814 -20.32 -6.60 -4.82
C ASP A 814 -21.14 -5.66 -5.72
N VAL A 815 -21.02 -4.35 -5.48
CA VAL A 815 -21.67 -3.31 -6.24
C VAL A 815 -20.67 -2.17 -6.41
N TYR A 816 -20.57 -1.66 -7.63
CA TYR A 816 -19.82 -0.45 -7.95
C TYR A 816 -20.65 0.42 -8.89
N ALA A 817 -20.40 1.73 -8.87
CA ALA A 817 -20.97 2.73 -9.78
C ALA A 817 -22.53 2.78 -9.94
N SER A 818 -23.32 2.14 -9.07
CA SER A 818 -24.79 2.13 -9.18
C SER A 818 -25.44 3.50 -8.95
N GLY A 819 -24.69 4.46 -8.39
CA GLY A 819 -25.19 5.77 -7.95
C GLY A 819 -25.83 5.68 -6.57
N LYS A 820 -25.29 4.81 -5.71
CA LYS A 820 -25.84 4.37 -4.41
C LYS A 820 -27.27 3.83 -4.52
N LYS A 821 -27.59 3.15 -5.63
CA LYS A 821 -28.92 2.56 -5.91
C LYS A 821 -29.02 1.09 -5.53
N ALA A 822 -27.91 0.36 -5.42
CA ALA A 822 -27.88 -1.06 -5.11
C ALA A 822 -26.83 -1.42 -4.05
N TYR A 823 -27.01 -2.57 -3.41
CA TYR A 823 -26.15 -3.11 -2.36
C TYR A 823 -26.35 -4.63 -2.19
N ASN A 824 -25.33 -5.33 -1.71
CA ASN A 824 -25.47 -6.68 -1.13
C ASN A 824 -25.72 -6.59 0.39
N LEU A 825 -26.44 -7.55 0.95
CA LEU A 825 -26.75 -7.72 2.36
C LEU A 825 -26.26 -9.10 2.85
N ILE A 826 -25.12 -9.14 3.52
CA ILE A 826 -24.55 -10.38 4.06
C ILE A 826 -24.89 -10.54 5.55
N PHE A 827 -25.57 -11.62 5.92
CA PHE A 827 -25.97 -11.93 7.30
C PHE A 827 -25.67 -13.39 7.68
N PRO A 828 -25.29 -13.68 8.94
CA PRO A 828 -24.92 -15.04 9.34
C PRO A 828 -26.13 -15.94 9.60
N ILE A 829 -25.99 -17.20 9.19
CA ILE A 829 -26.90 -18.31 9.49
C ILE A 829 -26.27 -19.26 10.53
N ILE A 830 -24.97 -19.55 10.37
CA ILE A 830 -24.14 -20.33 11.29
C ILE A 830 -22.80 -19.61 11.46
N THR A 831 -22.59 -19.04 12.66
CA THR A 831 -21.28 -18.54 13.12
C THR A 831 -20.54 -19.64 13.89
N VAL A 832 -19.29 -19.38 14.27
CA VAL A 832 -18.54 -20.23 15.20
C VAL A 832 -18.10 -19.41 16.42
N ASP A 833 -18.38 -19.93 17.61
CA ASP A 833 -17.97 -19.31 18.88
C ASP A 833 -16.46 -19.43 19.09
N GLY A 834 -15.85 -18.38 19.62
CA GLY A 834 -14.41 -18.34 19.95
C GLY A 834 -13.45 -18.18 18.76
N THR A 835 -13.92 -18.23 17.51
CA THR A 835 -13.08 -18.02 16.34
C THR A 835 -12.83 -16.55 16.03
N LYS A 836 -11.79 -16.30 15.22
CA LYS A 836 -11.51 -15.03 14.55
C LYS A 836 -12.77 -14.47 13.85
N PRO A 837 -12.82 -13.14 13.61
CA PRO A 837 -13.77 -12.50 12.70
C PRO A 837 -13.87 -13.17 11.32
N GLU A 838 -14.93 -12.84 10.58
CA GLU A 838 -15.34 -13.58 9.38
C GLU A 838 -15.45 -12.75 8.10
N LEU A 839 -15.58 -11.42 8.21
CA LEU A 839 -15.64 -10.47 7.10
C LEU A 839 -14.50 -9.45 7.23
N ASP A 840 -13.56 -9.40 6.28
CA ASP A 840 -12.59 -8.32 6.21
C ASP A 840 -13.16 -7.21 5.32
N VAL A 841 -13.27 -5.99 5.83
CA VAL A 841 -13.69 -4.79 5.07
C VAL A 841 -12.48 -3.89 4.82
N ILE A 842 -12.49 -3.20 3.68
CA ILE A 842 -11.41 -2.30 3.25
C ILE A 842 -11.94 -0.85 3.26
N SER A 843 -11.07 0.10 3.60
CA SER A 843 -11.39 1.54 3.64
C SER A 843 -11.51 2.20 2.27
N ASP A 844 -12.15 3.38 2.20
CA ASP A 844 -12.35 4.14 0.93
C ASP A 844 -11.03 4.48 0.21
N ASP A 845 -9.93 4.66 0.96
CA ASP A 845 -8.59 4.94 0.43
C ASP A 845 -7.82 3.66 0.02
N ALA A 846 -8.46 2.50 0.12
CA ALA A 846 -7.93 1.15 -0.05
C ALA A 846 -6.74 0.77 0.85
N ASN A 847 -6.32 1.62 1.80
CA ASN A 847 -5.12 1.37 2.60
C ASN A 847 -5.36 0.47 3.81
N ILE A 848 -6.56 0.41 4.39
CA ILE A 848 -6.82 -0.22 5.69
C ILE A 848 -7.79 -1.40 5.54
N GLU A 849 -7.25 -2.61 5.69
CA GLU A 849 -8.02 -3.85 5.83
C GLU A 849 -8.32 -4.10 7.32
N ILE A 850 -9.59 -4.25 7.71
CA ILE A 850 -10.01 -4.54 9.09
C ILE A 850 -11.11 -5.61 9.17
N SER A 851 -10.90 -6.58 10.05
CA SER A 851 -11.77 -7.75 10.23
C SER A 851 -12.93 -7.47 11.18
N VAL A 852 -14.15 -7.84 10.77
CA VAL A 852 -15.41 -7.62 11.49
C VAL A 852 -16.06 -8.97 11.82
N LYS A 853 -16.48 -9.16 13.07
CA LYS A 853 -17.19 -10.38 13.49
C LYS A 853 -18.66 -10.28 13.12
N TYR A 854 -19.19 -11.29 12.44
CA TYR A 854 -20.62 -11.37 12.12
C TYR A 854 -21.48 -11.46 13.40
N GLN A 855 -22.67 -10.87 13.34
CA GLN A 855 -23.65 -10.88 14.41
C GLN A 855 -24.98 -11.47 13.94
N HIS A 856 -25.56 -12.34 14.75
CA HIS A 856 -26.91 -12.84 14.50
C HIS A 856 -27.92 -11.70 14.57
N ASP A 857 -28.92 -11.75 13.68
CA ASP A 857 -29.93 -10.70 13.48
C ASP A 857 -29.34 -9.32 13.08
N VAL A 858 -28.20 -9.33 12.38
CA VAL A 858 -27.59 -8.14 11.74
C VAL A 858 -27.16 -8.49 10.32
N ALA A 859 -27.45 -7.62 9.36
CA ALA A 859 -26.90 -7.69 8.00
C ALA A 859 -25.83 -6.62 7.79
N TYR A 860 -24.76 -7.01 7.10
CA TYR A 860 -23.68 -6.13 6.66
C TYR A 860 -23.99 -5.70 5.24
N VAL A 861 -24.02 -4.39 5.02
CA VAL A 861 -24.44 -3.75 3.78
C VAL A 861 -23.20 -3.34 3.00
N LEU A 862 -23.14 -3.77 1.75
CA LEU A 862 -22.04 -3.55 0.82
C LEU A 862 -22.62 -2.85 -0.41
N GLY A 863 -22.64 -1.52 -0.38
CA GLY A 863 -23.07 -0.68 -1.50
C GLY A 863 -21.94 -0.39 -2.48
N ASP A 864 -22.12 0.66 -3.31
CA ASP A 864 -21.08 1.17 -4.22
C ASP A 864 -19.71 1.25 -3.54
N TRP A 865 -18.74 0.51 -4.09
CA TRP A 865 -17.34 0.45 -3.62
C TRP A 865 -17.16 -0.12 -2.20
N GLY A 866 -18.11 -0.93 -1.73
CA GLY A 866 -18.01 -1.71 -0.51
C GLY A 866 -17.00 -2.86 -0.63
N TYR A 867 -15.71 -2.52 -0.71
CA TYR A 867 -14.63 -3.51 -0.84
C TYR A 867 -14.51 -4.38 0.41
N HIS A 868 -14.57 -5.69 0.20
CA HIS A 868 -14.54 -6.68 1.25
C HIS A 868 -13.94 -8.01 0.77
N LYS A 869 -13.73 -8.94 1.70
CA LYS A 869 -13.40 -10.35 1.44
C LYS A 869 -13.82 -11.23 2.65
N THR A 870 -13.88 -12.54 2.47
CA THR A 870 -14.00 -13.49 3.58
C THR A 870 -12.68 -13.56 4.35
N SER A 871 -12.73 -13.40 5.68
CA SER A 871 -11.53 -13.41 6.53
C SER A 871 -10.82 -14.76 6.54
N ALA A 872 -9.48 -14.72 6.66
CA ALA A 872 -8.62 -15.89 6.78
C ALA A 872 -9.00 -16.78 7.98
N ASN A 873 -9.30 -18.05 7.71
CA ASN A 873 -9.95 -18.97 8.64
C ASN A 873 -9.57 -20.45 8.47
N ASP A 874 -9.08 -21.05 9.55
CA ASP A 874 -9.09 -22.49 9.81
C ASP A 874 -10.03 -22.73 10.99
N ASN A 875 -11.21 -23.33 10.74
CA ASN A 875 -12.09 -23.78 11.83
C ASN A 875 -11.60 -25.16 12.29
N GLU A 876 -10.76 -25.21 13.34
CA GLU A 876 -10.21 -26.45 13.89
C GLU A 876 -11.25 -27.58 13.99
N GLY A 877 -11.10 -28.61 13.16
CA GLY A 877 -12.05 -29.74 13.08
C GLY A 877 -13.13 -29.64 12.00
N GLY A 878 -13.04 -28.70 11.05
CA GLY A 878 -13.88 -28.67 9.84
C GLY A 878 -15.29 -28.12 10.06
N GLN A 879 -15.50 -27.26 11.05
CA GLN A 879 -16.83 -26.73 11.38
C GLN A 879 -17.35 -25.81 10.26
N LEU A 880 -18.62 -26.01 9.87
CA LEU A 880 -19.29 -25.21 8.83
C LEU A 880 -19.61 -23.81 9.36
N ARG A 881 -19.11 -22.78 8.67
CA ARG A 881 -19.73 -21.44 8.64
C ARG A 881 -20.73 -21.38 7.49
N LEU A 882 -21.85 -20.71 7.73
CA LEU A 882 -22.87 -20.48 6.73
C LEU A 882 -23.38 -19.03 6.86
N VAL A 883 -23.25 -18.26 5.80
CA VAL A 883 -23.81 -16.91 5.68
C VAL A 883 -24.77 -16.87 4.50
N ALA A 884 -25.60 -15.83 4.46
CA ALA A 884 -26.52 -15.55 3.37
C ALA A 884 -26.24 -14.15 2.83
N GLY A 885 -26.08 -14.02 1.52
CA GLY A 885 -26.05 -12.76 0.79
C GLY A 885 -27.38 -12.53 0.06
N THR A 886 -27.81 -11.28 -0.06
CA THR A 886 -28.86 -10.91 -1.02
C THR A 886 -28.61 -9.53 -1.61
N TYR A 887 -28.69 -9.46 -2.94
CA TYR A 887 -28.45 -8.23 -3.69
C TYR A 887 -29.79 -7.55 -3.91
N CYS A 888 -29.87 -6.29 -3.50
CA CYS A 888 -31.09 -5.49 -3.53
C CYS A 888 -30.80 -4.09 -4.07
N GLY A 889 -31.76 -3.46 -4.73
CA GLY A 889 -31.61 -2.08 -5.18
C GLY A 889 -32.83 -1.48 -5.89
N GLN A 890 -32.72 -0.20 -6.23
CA GLN A 890 -33.61 0.44 -7.20
C GLN A 890 -33.06 0.18 -8.61
N ILE A 891 -33.62 -0.81 -9.30
CA ILE A 891 -33.19 -1.17 -10.66
C ILE A 891 -34.03 -0.41 -11.68
N ASP A 892 -33.38 0.46 -12.44
CA ASP A 892 -33.98 1.29 -13.48
C ASP A 892 -33.05 1.40 -14.71
N GLU A 893 -33.49 2.09 -15.75
CA GLU A 893 -32.74 2.19 -17.01
C GLU A 893 -31.36 2.85 -16.89
N THR A 894 -30.96 3.41 -15.74
CA THR A 894 -29.62 3.97 -15.55
C THR A 894 -28.62 3.01 -14.90
N ASN A 895 -29.04 1.83 -14.42
CA ASN A 895 -28.14 0.87 -13.77
C ASN A 895 -28.39 -0.61 -14.13
N ALA A 896 -29.47 -0.95 -14.84
CA ALA A 896 -29.79 -2.35 -15.13
C ALA A 896 -28.70 -3.10 -15.93
N GLU A 897 -28.07 -2.46 -16.92
CA GLU A 897 -26.98 -3.07 -17.72
C GLU A 897 -25.70 -3.26 -16.90
N MET A 898 -25.45 -2.40 -15.91
CA MET A 898 -24.31 -2.49 -15.00
C MET A 898 -24.52 -3.60 -13.96
N LEU A 899 -25.71 -3.69 -13.36
CA LEU A 899 -26.07 -4.79 -12.45
C LEU A 899 -26.11 -6.14 -13.17
N ALA A 900 -26.46 -6.15 -14.46
CA ALA A 900 -26.30 -7.32 -15.31
C ALA A 900 -24.83 -7.72 -15.46
N ASN A 901 -23.95 -6.80 -15.84
CA ASN A 901 -22.52 -7.09 -16.02
C ASN A 901 -21.85 -7.61 -14.73
N ILE A 902 -22.17 -6.97 -13.59
CA ILE A 902 -21.66 -7.38 -12.26
C ILE A 902 -22.04 -8.83 -11.92
N TYR A 903 -23.22 -9.28 -12.33
CA TYR A 903 -23.76 -10.58 -11.89
C TYR A 903 -23.64 -11.69 -12.95
N ASP A 904 -24.05 -11.44 -14.20
CA ASP A 904 -23.91 -12.39 -15.33
C ASP A 904 -22.43 -12.64 -15.72
N GLY A 905 -21.47 -11.92 -15.10
CA GLY A 905 -20.03 -12.01 -15.36
C GLY A 905 -19.28 -13.09 -14.56
N GLU A 906 -19.56 -13.27 -13.27
CA GLU A 906 -18.93 -14.32 -12.43
C GLU A 906 -19.88 -15.46 -12.01
N ASP A 907 -21.21 -15.26 -12.02
CA ASP A 907 -22.18 -16.29 -11.56
C ASP A 907 -22.82 -17.05 -12.75
N PRO A 908 -22.84 -18.39 -12.77
CA PRO A 908 -23.53 -19.16 -13.81
C PRO A 908 -25.06 -19.03 -13.81
N ALA A 909 -25.70 -18.36 -12.83
CA ALA A 909 -27.12 -18.05 -12.83
C ALA A 909 -27.45 -16.83 -13.73
N PRO A 910 -28.28 -16.97 -14.77
CA PRO A 910 -28.54 -15.87 -15.71
C PRO A 910 -29.54 -14.85 -15.14
N PHE A 911 -29.05 -13.76 -14.55
CA PHE A 911 -29.84 -12.66 -13.98
C PHE A 911 -30.67 -11.92 -15.03
N MET A 912 -30.10 -11.55 -16.18
CA MET A 912 -30.86 -10.83 -17.23
C MET A 912 -32.01 -11.66 -17.83
N SER A 913 -32.02 -12.98 -17.63
CA SER A 913 -33.14 -13.83 -18.06
C SER A 913 -34.36 -13.79 -17.13
N GLN A 914 -34.17 -13.34 -15.87
CA GLN A 914 -35.18 -13.37 -14.82
C GLN A 914 -36.05 -12.11 -14.78
N PHE A 915 -35.57 -10.98 -15.32
CA PHE A 915 -36.24 -9.69 -15.19
C PHE A 915 -36.88 -9.17 -16.48
N HIS A 916 -38.04 -8.55 -16.33
CA HIS A 916 -38.64 -7.71 -17.35
C HIS A 916 -38.44 -6.25 -16.92
N LEU A 917 -37.60 -5.51 -17.65
CA LEU A 917 -37.31 -4.11 -17.36
C LEU A 917 -38.43 -3.18 -17.90
N PRO A 918 -38.82 -2.12 -17.17
CA PRO A 918 -38.46 -1.83 -15.78
C PRO A 918 -39.14 -2.79 -14.80
N ILE A 919 -38.44 -3.16 -13.73
CA ILE A 919 -38.93 -4.13 -12.73
C ILE A 919 -40.22 -3.62 -12.07
N GLN A 920 -41.17 -4.52 -11.88
CA GLN A 920 -42.48 -4.24 -11.26
C GLN A 920 -42.67 -4.91 -9.90
N GLU A 921 -41.76 -5.81 -9.51
CA GLU A 921 -41.78 -6.52 -8.22
C GLU A 921 -40.94 -5.78 -7.18
N PHE A 922 -41.59 -4.99 -6.32
CA PHE A 922 -40.95 -4.23 -5.27
C PHE A 922 -41.07 -4.99 -3.94
N HIS A 923 -39.92 -5.25 -3.29
CA HIS A 923 -39.85 -5.88 -1.95
C HIS A 923 -39.99 -4.84 -0.84
N TRP A 924 -39.58 -3.60 -1.11
CA TRP A 924 -40.00 -2.41 -0.38
C TRP A 924 -40.36 -1.29 -1.36
N LYS A 925 -41.26 -0.39 -0.95
CA LYS A 925 -41.60 0.83 -1.69
C LYS A 925 -41.87 1.99 -0.74
N LYS A 926 -41.29 3.15 -1.04
CA LYS A 926 -41.55 4.39 -0.31
C LYS A 926 -43.02 4.77 -0.40
N GLN A 927 -43.68 4.95 0.74
CA GLN A 927 -45.05 5.46 0.76
C GLN A 927 -45.05 6.94 0.31
N PRO A 928 -46.00 7.38 -0.54
CA PRO A 928 -46.09 8.79 -0.92
C PRO A 928 -46.50 9.65 0.28
N ASP A 929 -45.89 10.83 0.44
CA ASP A 929 -46.08 11.71 1.60
C ASP A 929 -47.55 12.12 1.89
N ASP A 930 -48.42 12.05 0.88
CA ASP A 930 -49.86 12.37 0.95
C ASP A 930 -50.79 11.17 1.22
N VAL A 931 -50.28 9.93 1.34
CA VAL A 931 -51.09 8.71 1.52
C VAL A 931 -50.98 8.20 2.96
N PRO A 932 -52.08 8.12 3.74
CA PRO A 932 -52.06 7.49 5.05
C PRO A 932 -51.75 6.00 4.94
N ALA A 933 -50.86 5.48 5.80
CA ALA A 933 -50.47 4.08 5.83
C ALA A 933 -51.69 3.15 6.07
N SER A 934 -52.10 2.43 5.04
CA SER A 934 -53.09 1.35 5.10
C SER A 934 -52.91 0.40 3.93
N ASP A 935 -52.77 -0.90 4.24
CA ASP A 935 -52.63 -2.06 3.35
C ASP A 935 -51.47 -1.96 2.33
#